data_AF-A0A818NVQ8-F1
#
_entry.id   AF-A0A818NVQ8-F1
#
_cell.length_a   1.000
_cell.length_b   1.000
_cell.length_c   1.000
_cell.angle_alpha   90.00
_cell.angle_beta   90.00
_cell.angle_gamma   90.00
#
_symmetry.space_group_name_H-M   'P 1'
#
loop_
_entity.id
_entity.type
_entity.pdbx_description
1 polymer ?
#
loop_
_entity_poly.entity_id
_entity_poly.type
_entity_poly.pdbx_seq_one_letter_code
_entity_poly.pdbx_strand_id
1 'polypeptide(L)'
;MKDLVEWLNDMSYLIEDYYTKIILMTMDEIFARAKSILVIWTAEVNPENLPIFQDVVQTKAKQASTAFENVEMLVESGRSSSSFDIILFGLVSKRNTHIDIDILNELFRLLRPNGYLIIHIEHTKQSQIIDQFKMCGFSSCNPLDTNSSFLIENKDDDVKKLGSLWLCQKPSFDIGYSVPLRSTTTDSRMGQISSSSSTTTTTGEKKTWTMEDDDLIDTDELLDENDRKKPDVKKYDCGTTSTGVRKACKNCSCGLAQELEQEEHTAAKQTVKSSCGSCYLGDAFRCAGCPSRGLPPFKPGERVTLPTMSDKIIDDEIKIEHIQDNICYGKRVICYYTNWAAYRPGAGQFSVDDIDPNLCTHIIYSFAKVEGNSLGTTEGTDPENYRRIIALKEKNPDLKILLAVGGWNHGSAPFTQMVATEQSQQQFVENSYNLLKKYGFDGLDLDWEYPADRGSPPEDRGRFTQLVKKLSDKYKPEGLLLTAATPASPWRYDGSYEPEVCKHLDFINLMTYDYTGQWESNAGHNSPLTSQKQTVEHMLQKPDCTRDKLNLGMGAYGRTHLLANPSATAIGSPTLGHGAMAGPYTAESGFMGYYEVCEKLKQGWTKEWSDQHKVPYAYSGSNWVGYDDIKSITHKAEYVNEMDLGGAMFWTMDLDDFRGDKCNEGKFPLINTAKDIVNGKEPSTKPTTTRTTPTTTPKPDQTDTAGSYCLYSKEKQIYANVSNNCQSYYECLTTPSGKQITVSRKCPTPLIYSEDKKKCVKEKELNDVQIKCSTKLRFPTTSISSTNCWDPSSFVADTKCRFFTDCSTKQRYECPPDSSFASNLKRCVPQQNVQCWS
;
A
#
# COMPACT_ATOMS: atom_id res chain seq x y z
N MET A 1 39.45 -36.20 -35.43
CA MET A 1 38.03 -35.91 -35.09
C MET A 1 37.45 -36.98 -34.16
N LYS A 2 37.57 -38.28 -34.47
CA LYS A 2 37.29 -39.36 -33.49
C LYS A 2 38.09 -39.16 -32.19
N ASP A 3 39.39 -38.99 -32.34
CA ASP A 3 40.38 -38.61 -31.33
C ASP A 3 40.01 -37.35 -30.51
N LEU A 4 39.17 -36.44 -31.04
CA LEU A 4 38.64 -35.30 -30.27
C LEU A 4 37.40 -35.69 -29.44
N VAL A 5 36.60 -36.64 -29.92
CA VAL A 5 35.45 -37.23 -29.20
C VAL A 5 35.93 -38.19 -28.12
N GLU A 6 37.00 -38.96 -28.37
CA GLU A 6 37.64 -39.80 -27.35
C GLU A 6 38.26 -38.93 -26.25
N TRP A 7 38.96 -37.84 -26.59
CA TRP A 7 39.47 -36.88 -25.60
C TRP A 7 38.35 -36.19 -24.79
N LEU A 8 37.21 -35.87 -25.41
CA LEU A 8 36.04 -35.32 -24.71
C LEU A 8 35.32 -36.37 -23.84
N ASN A 9 35.31 -37.64 -24.24
CA ASN A 9 34.75 -38.72 -23.43
C ASN A 9 35.63 -39.07 -22.22
N ASP A 10 36.96 -39.10 -22.38
CA ASP A 10 37.90 -39.28 -21.26
C ASP A 10 37.81 -38.10 -20.27
N MET A 11 37.67 -36.86 -20.78
CA MET A 11 37.35 -35.69 -19.95
C MET A 11 36.01 -35.85 -19.23
N SER A 12 34.96 -36.36 -19.88
CA SER A 12 33.66 -36.60 -19.24
C SER A 12 33.78 -37.64 -18.11
N TYR A 13 34.50 -38.74 -18.33
CA TYR A 13 34.74 -39.78 -17.33
C TYR A 13 35.55 -39.24 -16.13
N LEU A 14 36.58 -38.45 -16.40
CA LEU A 14 37.39 -37.80 -15.35
C LEU A 14 36.61 -36.74 -14.56
N ILE A 15 35.58 -36.13 -15.14
CA ILE A 15 34.72 -35.15 -14.46
C ILE A 15 33.65 -35.84 -13.60
N GLU A 16 33.03 -36.94 -14.06
CA GLU A 16 32.10 -37.72 -13.25
C GLU A 16 32.77 -38.38 -12.03
N ASP A 17 33.98 -38.92 -12.20
CA ASP A 17 34.74 -39.56 -11.10
C ASP A 17 35.30 -38.55 -10.08
N TYR A 18 35.42 -37.26 -10.44
CA TYR A 18 35.82 -36.19 -9.52
C TYR A 18 34.66 -35.58 -8.73
N TYR A 19 33.43 -35.62 -9.27
CA TYR A 19 32.23 -35.16 -8.55
C TYR A 19 31.54 -36.27 -7.74
N THR A 20 31.75 -37.55 -8.08
CA THR A 20 31.03 -38.68 -7.45
C THR A 20 31.87 -39.41 -6.39
N LYS A 21 32.53 -38.64 -5.51
CA LYS A 21 33.22 -39.20 -4.33
C LYS A 21 32.87 -38.52 -3.00
N ILE A 22 31.64 -38.01 -2.92
CA ILE A 22 30.96 -37.82 -1.62
C ILE A 22 30.88 -39.20 -0.95
N ILE A 23 31.43 -39.31 0.26
CA ILE A 23 31.31 -40.53 1.07
C ILE A 23 29.88 -40.58 1.61
N LEU A 24 28.99 -41.26 0.88
CA LEU A 24 27.65 -41.59 1.33
C LEU A 24 27.74 -42.59 2.49
N MET A 25 27.86 -42.07 3.71
CA MET A 25 27.79 -42.88 4.94
C MET A 25 26.38 -43.46 5.08
N THR A 26 26.28 -44.77 5.35
CA THR A 26 24.98 -45.41 5.57
C THR A 26 24.44 -45.10 6.98
N MET A 27 23.12 -45.18 7.15
CA MET A 27 22.46 -44.99 8.46
C MET A 27 23.08 -45.89 9.55
N ASP A 28 23.28 -47.17 9.24
CA ASP A 28 23.77 -48.14 10.23
C ASP A 28 25.26 -47.91 10.60
N GLU A 29 26.09 -47.36 9.69
CA GLU A 29 27.45 -46.91 10.01
C GLU A 29 27.51 -45.66 10.89
N ILE A 30 26.53 -44.75 10.75
CA ILE A 30 26.43 -43.54 11.57
C ILE A 30 26.02 -43.93 13.00
N PHE A 31 24.97 -44.75 13.14
CA PHE A 31 24.54 -45.28 14.44
C PHE A 31 25.65 -46.08 15.14
N ALA A 32 26.42 -46.89 14.42
CA ALA A 32 27.52 -47.68 14.98
C ALA A 32 28.69 -46.85 15.57
N ARG A 33 28.73 -45.52 15.32
CA ARG A 33 29.76 -44.61 15.84
C ARG A 33 29.30 -43.78 17.05
N ALA A 34 28.01 -43.77 17.37
CA ALA A 34 27.45 -42.94 18.42
C ALA A 34 27.50 -43.59 19.81
N LYS A 35 27.58 -42.75 20.85
CA LYS A 35 27.48 -43.14 22.27
C LYS A 35 26.27 -42.48 22.94
N SER A 36 25.84 -41.32 22.46
CA SER A 36 24.58 -40.66 22.85
C SER A 36 23.81 -40.16 21.62
N ILE A 37 22.52 -40.48 21.56
CA ILE A 37 21.58 -40.12 20.49
C ILE A 37 20.38 -39.41 21.13
N LEU A 38 19.95 -38.27 20.59
CA LEU A 38 18.70 -37.61 20.96
C LEU A 38 17.69 -37.75 19.84
N VAL A 39 16.44 -38.09 20.19
CA VAL A 39 15.29 -38.11 19.28
C VAL A 39 14.34 -37.00 19.67
N ILE A 40 13.98 -36.16 18.70
CA ILE A 40 13.07 -35.03 18.88
C ILE A 40 11.85 -35.20 17.98
N TRP A 41 10.67 -35.25 18.58
CA TRP A 41 9.39 -35.24 17.87
C TRP A 41 8.63 -33.92 18.09
N THR A 42 7.64 -33.65 17.24
CA THR A 42 6.76 -32.48 17.32
C THR A 42 5.36 -32.88 17.74
N ALA A 43 4.55 -31.94 18.25
CA ALA A 43 3.23 -32.22 18.81
C ALA A 43 2.22 -32.89 17.84
N GLU A 44 2.46 -32.86 16.52
CA GLU A 44 1.58 -33.46 15.50
C GLU A 44 1.74 -34.99 15.30
N VAL A 45 2.36 -35.71 16.24
CA VAL A 45 2.57 -37.17 16.16
C VAL A 45 1.39 -37.93 16.78
N ASN A 46 0.85 -38.93 16.06
CA ASN A 46 -0.09 -39.90 16.63
C ASN A 46 0.57 -40.63 17.83
N PRO A 47 0.00 -40.57 19.05
CA PRO A 47 0.55 -41.23 20.24
C PRO A 47 0.84 -42.72 20.09
N GLU A 48 0.11 -43.44 19.24
CA GLU A 48 0.31 -44.88 19.00
C GLU A 48 1.61 -45.19 18.25
N ASN A 49 2.14 -44.25 17.46
CA ASN A 49 3.35 -44.43 16.66
C ASN A 49 4.64 -44.18 17.47
N LEU A 50 4.56 -43.38 18.54
CA LEU A 50 5.75 -42.97 19.31
C LEU A 50 6.45 -44.14 20.04
N PRO A 51 5.73 -45.09 20.69
CA PRO A 51 6.37 -46.27 21.29
C PRO A 51 7.04 -47.19 20.25
N ILE A 52 6.45 -47.32 19.05
CA ILE A 52 7.02 -48.13 17.97
C ILE A 52 8.32 -47.49 17.46
N PHE A 53 8.36 -46.17 17.35
CA PHE A 53 9.58 -45.44 16.99
C PHE A 53 10.67 -45.55 18.06
N GLN A 54 10.28 -45.52 19.35
CA GLN A 54 11.20 -45.72 20.47
C GLN A 54 11.87 -47.11 20.41
N ASP A 55 11.10 -48.17 20.19
CA ASP A 55 11.60 -49.55 20.08
C ASP A 55 12.55 -49.74 18.88
N VAL A 56 12.19 -49.22 17.69
CA VAL A 56 13.04 -49.28 16.48
C VAL A 56 14.37 -48.54 16.69
N VAL A 57 14.35 -47.34 17.25
CA VAL A 57 15.57 -46.57 17.53
C VAL A 57 16.44 -47.29 18.55
N GLN A 58 15.88 -47.82 19.64
CA GLN A 58 16.64 -48.55 20.67
C GLN A 58 17.26 -49.84 20.10
N THR A 59 16.50 -50.59 19.29
CA THR A 59 16.96 -51.81 18.62
C THR A 59 18.09 -51.56 17.60
N LYS A 60 18.04 -50.43 16.87
CA LYS A 60 19.14 -49.99 15.99
C LYS A 60 20.34 -49.47 16.78
N ALA A 61 20.12 -48.74 17.88
CA ALA A 61 21.15 -48.06 18.67
C ALA A 61 22.09 -49.00 19.44
N LYS A 62 21.61 -50.16 19.91
CA LYS A 62 22.33 -51.30 20.52
C LYS A 62 23.22 -51.05 21.75
N GLN A 63 24.06 -50.02 21.74
CA GLN A 63 25.00 -49.64 22.81
C GLN A 63 24.99 -48.13 23.10
N ALA A 64 24.37 -47.30 22.25
CA ALA A 64 24.26 -45.86 22.49
C ALA A 64 23.11 -45.52 23.47
N SER A 65 23.33 -44.50 24.30
CA SER A 65 22.30 -43.94 25.19
C SER A 65 21.30 -43.11 24.38
N THR A 66 20.04 -43.52 24.35
CA THR A 66 18.96 -42.84 23.60
C THR A 66 18.11 -41.97 24.51
N ALA A 67 18.07 -40.66 24.24
CA ALA A 67 17.12 -39.72 24.84
C ALA A 67 15.97 -39.43 23.85
N PHE A 68 14.78 -39.13 24.38
CA PHE A 68 13.55 -38.94 23.63
C PHE A 68 12.80 -37.73 24.21
N GLU A 69 12.62 -36.66 23.43
CA GLU A 69 11.98 -35.41 23.89
C GLU A 69 11.04 -34.79 22.84
N ASN A 70 10.03 -34.05 23.30
CA ASN A 70 9.23 -33.17 22.45
C ASN A 70 10.01 -31.86 22.22
N VAL A 71 9.98 -31.31 20.99
CA VAL A 71 10.61 -30.03 20.64
C VAL A 71 10.19 -28.88 21.56
N GLU A 72 8.95 -28.87 22.05
CA GLU A 72 8.42 -27.86 22.97
C GLU A 72 9.16 -27.88 24.32
N MET A 73 9.55 -29.06 24.80
CA MET A 73 10.31 -29.24 26.03
C MET A 73 11.83 -29.00 25.86
N LEU A 74 12.33 -28.90 24.62
CA LEU A 74 13.76 -28.84 24.34
C LEU A 74 14.40 -27.58 24.94
N VAL A 75 13.73 -26.43 24.79
CA VAL A 75 14.18 -25.12 25.29
C VAL A 75 14.12 -25.07 26.82
N GLU A 76 13.15 -25.74 27.44
CA GLU A 76 13.01 -25.83 28.90
C GLU A 76 13.94 -26.89 29.54
N SER A 77 14.50 -27.80 28.74
CA SER A 77 15.23 -29.01 29.23
C SER A 77 16.48 -28.73 30.06
N GLY A 78 17.04 -27.52 30.01
CA GLY A 78 18.23 -27.10 30.78
C GLY A 78 19.50 -27.92 30.49
N ARG A 79 19.54 -28.68 29.39
CA ARG A 79 20.59 -29.67 29.12
C ARG A 79 21.98 -29.04 28.92
N SER A 80 23.03 -29.79 29.25
CA SER A 80 24.42 -29.44 28.96
C SER A 80 24.69 -29.35 27.46
N SER A 81 25.52 -28.40 27.03
CA SER A 81 26.05 -28.34 25.67
C SER A 81 26.93 -29.56 25.34
N SER A 82 27.07 -29.88 24.05
CA SER A 82 27.92 -30.98 23.56
C SER A 82 27.65 -32.34 24.24
N SER A 83 26.36 -32.65 24.43
CA SER A 83 25.86 -33.87 25.09
C SER A 83 25.64 -35.05 24.14
N PHE A 84 25.33 -34.80 22.87
CA PHE A 84 24.91 -35.84 21.91
C PHE A 84 25.86 -35.96 20.71
N ASP A 85 26.08 -37.19 20.25
CA ASP A 85 26.86 -37.48 19.03
C ASP A 85 25.95 -37.44 17.78
N ILE A 86 24.68 -37.81 17.93
CA ILE A 86 23.63 -37.71 16.89
C ILE A 86 22.39 -37.03 17.48
N ILE A 87 21.74 -36.17 16.69
CA ILE A 87 20.33 -35.79 16.91
C ILE A 87 19.48 -36.21 15.70
N LEU A 88 18.32 -36.80 15.98
CA LEU A 88 17.30 -37.22 15.02
C LEU A 88 16.09 -36.28 15.16
N PHE A 89 15.80 -35.47 14.14
CA PHE A 89 14.71 -34.47 14.18
C PHE A 89 13.66 -34.74 13.10
N GLY A 90 12.38 -34.64 13.47
CA GLY A 90 11.25 -34.69 12.52
C GLY A 90 10.93 -36.07 11.91
N LEU A 91 11.70 -37.11 12.23
CA LEU A 91 11.60 -38.46 11.65
C LEU A 91 10.33 -39.26 12.05
N VAL A 92 9.48 -38.71 12.94
CA VAL A 92 8.29 -39.39 13.49
C VAL A 92 6.97 -38.88 12.85
N SER A 93 7.00 -37.81 12.05
CA SER A 93 5.82 -37.24 11.38
C SER A 93 6.03 -37.08 9.87
N LYS A 94 4.92 -37.11 9.12
CA LYS A 94 4.90 -36.81 7.67
C LYS A 94 4.74 -35.31 7.36
N ARG A 95 4.38 -34.48 8.34
CA ARG A 95 4.09 -33.05 8.12
C ARG A 95 5.32 -32.17 8.35
N ASN A 96 5.32 -31.01 7.69
CA ASN A 96 6.42 -30.04 7.74
C ASN A 96 6.70 -29.60 9.19
N THR A 97 7.81 -30.06 9.75
CA THR A 97 8.34 -29.54 11.01
C THR A 97 8.84 -28.12 10.79
N HIS A 98 8.28 -27.15 11.52
CA HIS A 98 8.87 -25.82 11.61
C HIS A 98 10.24 -25.93 12.30
N ILE A 99 11.26 -25.29 11.73
CA ILE A 99 12.65 -25.33 12.23
C ILE A 99 13.08 -23.87 12.39
N ASP A 100 12.78 -23.30 13.55
CA ASP A 100 13.20 -21.94 13.87
C ASP A 100 14.69 -21.87 14.20
N ILE A 101 15.26 -20.68 14.03
CA ILE A 101 16.68 -20.42 14.29
C ILE A 101 17.04 -20.74 15.75
N ASP A 102 16.14 -20.53 16.70
CA ASP A 102 16.37 -20.84 18.12
C ASP A 102 16.40 -22.34 18.40
N ILE A 103 15.49 -23.11 17.80
CA ILE A 103 15.52 -24.58 17.83
C ILE A 103 16.84 -25.05 17.19
N LEU A 104 17.23 -24.46 16.07
CA LEU A 104 18.42 -24.83 15.32
C LEU A 104 19.73 -24.52 16.07
N ASN A 105 19.79 -23.37 16.75
CA ASN A 105 20.87 -23.01 17.66
C ASN A 105 20.95 -23.98 18.84
N GLU A 106 19.81 -24.40 19.40
CA GLU A 106 19.75 -25.37 20.49
C GLU A 106 20.22 -26.77 20.02
N LEU A 107 19.80 -27.23 18.84
CA LEU A 107 20.32 -28.45 18.20
C LEU A 107 21.85 -28.39 18.02
N PHE A 108 22.38 -27.25 17.56
CA PHE A 108 23.83 -27.03 17.43
C PHE A 108 24.54 -26.96 18.79
N ARG A 109 23.90 -26.42 19.83
CA ARG A 109 24.43 -26.37 21.21
C ARG A 109 24.50 -27.76 21.84
N LEU A 110 23.51 -28.61 21.59
CA LEU A 110 23.40 -29.96 22.15
C LEU A 110 24.31 -30.99 21.45
N LEU A 111 24.59 -30.80 20.16
CA LEU A 111 25.55 -31.64 19.41
C LEU A 111 27.01 -31.42 19.84
N ARG A 112 27.79 -32.49 19.83
CA ARG A 112 29.26 -32.43 20.00
C ARG A 112 29.96 -31.95 18.73
N PRO A 113 31.20 -31.43 18.84
CA PRO A 113 32.08 -31.22 17.69
C PRO A 113 32.23 -32.49 16.84
N ASN A 114 32.10 -32.36 15.51
CA ASN A 114 31.98 -33.44 14.52
C ASN A 114 30.71 -34.32 14.60
N GLY A 115 29.76 -34.02 15.49
CA GLY A 115 28.48 -34.73 15.63
C GLY A 115 27.50 -34.45 14.49
N TYR A 116 26.48 -35.29 14.36
CA TYR A 116 25.59 -35.31 13.20
C TYR A 116 24.14 -34.98 13.53
N LEU A 117 23.53 -34.07 12.77
CA LEU A 117 22.09 -33.86 12.73
C LEU A 117 21.50 -34.60 11.53
N ILE A 118 20.44 -35.36 11.77
CA ILE A 118 19.70 -36.09 10.72
C ILE A 118 18.25 -35.64 10.75
N ILE A 119 17.77 -35.20 9.59
CA ILE A 119 16.48 -34.52 9.45
C ILE A 119 15.79 -34.88 8.12
N HIS A 120 14.47 -34.91 8.13
CA HIS A 120 13.65 -35.01 6.92
C HIS A 120 13.34 -33.62 6.36
N ILE A 121 13.64 -33.36 5.07
CA ILE A 121 13.43 -32.06 4.43
C ILE A 121 12.63 -32.23 3.13
N GLU A 122 11.40 -31.70 3.11
CA GLU A 122 10.54 -31.78 1.93
C GLU A 122 11.18 -31.12 0.69
N HIS A 123 11.06 -31.78 -0.47
CA HIS A 123 11.73 -31.38 -1.72
C HIS A 123 11.47 -29.93 -2.18
N THR A 124 10.36 -29.33 -1.76
CA THR A 124 9.94 -27.97 -2.14
C THR A 124 10.69 -26.85 -1.42
N LYS A 125 11.39 -27.13 -0.30
CA LYS A 125 12.04 -26.10 0.55
C LYS A 125 13.54 -26.30 0.78
N GLN A 126 14.18 -27.23 0.05
CA GLN A 126 15.53 -27.71 0.37
C GLN A 126 16.59 -26.61 0.43
N SER A 127 16.65 -25.68 -0.55
CA SER A 127 17.68 -24.62 -0.57
C SER A 127 17.59 -23.69 0.65
N GLN A 128 16.41 -23.13 0.92
CA GLN A 128 16.17 -22.19 2.03
C GLN A 128 16.56 -22.80 3.38
N ILE A 129 16.16 -24.05 3.61
CA ILE A 129 16.45 -24.76 4.87
C ILE A 129 17.94 -25.11 4.98
N ILE A 130 18.59 -25.54 3.90
CA ILE A 130 20.04 -25.82 3.87
C ILE A 130 20.86 -24.54 4.12
N ASP A 131 20.41 -23.38 3.65
CA ASP A 131 21.09 -22.11 3.93
C ASP A 131 20.88 -21.63 5.37
N GLN A 132 19.73 -21.90 6.00
CA GLN A 132 19.55 -21.74 7.46
C GLN A 132 20.53 -22.64 8.25
N PHE A 133 20.69 -23.91 7.86
CA PHE A 133 21.68 -24.81 8.46
C PHE A 133 23.11 -24.25 8.39
N LYS A 134 23.52 -23.71 7.23
CA LYS A 134 24.84 -23.06 7.07
C LYS A 134 24.99 -21.81 7.95
N MET A 135 23.95 -20.98 8.07
CA MET A 135 23.99 -19.77 8.90
C MET A 135 24.14 -20.08 10.40
N CYS A 136 23.52 -21.16 10.89
CA CYS A 136 23.75 -21.69 12.24
C CYS A 136 25.05 -22.51 12.37
N GLY A 137 25.95 -22.45 11.38
CA GLY A 137 27.30 -23.03 11.45
C GLY A 137 27.40 -24.52 11.14
N PHE A 138 26.33 -25.19 10.67
CA PHE A 138 26.43 -26.58 10.22
C PHE A 138 27.24 -26.68 8.92
N SER A 139 28.11 -27.68 8.87
CA SER A 139 28.93 -28.04 7.72
C SER A 139 28.41 -29.31 7.04
N SER A 140 28.83 -29.53 5.79
CA SER A 140 28.66 -30.83 5.09
C SER A 140 27.22 -31.37 5.03
N CYS A 141 26.21 -30.49 4.93
CA CYS A 141 24.82 -30.88 4.72
C CYS A 141 24.63 -31.58 3.35
N ASN A 142 24.44 -32.90 3.36
CA ASN A 142 24.32 -33.75 2.17
C ASN A 142 23.08 -34.65 2.26
N PRO A 143 22.50 -35.09 1.12
CA PRO A 143 21.45 -36.11 1.13
C PRO A 143 22.01 -37.46 1.62
N LEU A 144 21.22 -38.18 2.40
CA LEU A 144 21.61 -39.46 3.02
C LEU A 144 21.06 -40.64 2.21
N ASP A 145 21.87 -41.66 1.92
CA ASP A 145 21.37 -42.85 1.20
C ASP A 145 20.49 -43.72 2.12
N THR A 146 19.19 -43.74 1.84
CA THR A 146 18.18 -44.46 2.63
C THR A 146 17.93 -45.89 2.12
N ASN A 147 18.95 -46.55 1.58
CA ASN A 147 18.83 -47.93 1.09
C ASN A 147 18.66 -48.99 2.21
N SER A 148 18.91 -48.65 3.48
CA SER A 148 18.59 -49.51 4.64
C SER A 148 17.39 -49.00 5.45
N SER A 149 16.32 -49.79 5.42
CA SER A 149 15.12 -49.73 6.27
C SER A 149 15.39 -49.22 7.69
N PHE A 150 14.98 -47.98 7.96
CA PHE A 150 15.00 -47.36 9.29
C PHE A 150 13.59 -46.94 9.79
N LEU A 151 12.63 -46.76 8.89
CA LEU A 151 11.33 -46.16 9.22
C LEU A 151 10.16 -47.13 8.99
N ILE A 152 9.15 -46.98 9.85
CA ILE A 152 8.15 -48.01 10.18
C ILE A 152 7.12 -48.21 9.06
N GLU A 153 6.76 -49.48 8.81
CA GLU A 153 5.54 -49.85 8.08
C GLU A 153 4.31 -49.45 8.90
N ASN A 154 3.84 -48.22 8.68
CA ASN A 154 2.61 -47.72 9.28
C ASN A 154 1.40 -48.35 8.57
N LYS A 155 0.34 -48.67 9.31
CA LYS A 155 -0.78 -49.48 8.80
C LYS A 155 -1.79 -48.73 7.91
N ASP A 156 -1.72 -47.41 7.86
CA ASP A 156 -2.48 -46.61 6.90
C ASP A 156 -1.75 -46.52 5.56
N ASP A 157 -2.46 -46.81 4.47
CA ASP A 157 -1.95 -46.91 3.10
C ASP A 157 -1.30 -45.62 2.58
N ASP A 158 0.02 -45.50 2.73
CA ASP A 158 0.85 -44.53 2.01
C ASP A 158 2.32 -44.97 2.00
N VAL A 159 2.60 -46.14 1.40
CA VAL A 159 3.98 -46.62 1.19
C VAL A 159 4.60 -45.91 -0.02
N LYS A 160 5.09 -44.69 0.21
CA LYS A 160 6.07 -44.02 -0.65
C LYS A 160 7.31 -43.66 0.18
N LYS A 161 8.49 -43.90 -0.40
CA LYS A 161 9.79 -43.62 0.25
C LYS A 161 9.85 -42.17 0.74
N LEU A 162 10.29 -41.97 1.98
CA LEU A 162 10.76 -40.69 2.52
C LEU A 162 12.09 -40.34 1.83
N GLY A 163 12.02 -39.87 0.58
CA GLY A 163 13.16 -39.77 -0.35
C GLY A 163 14.13 -38.60 -0.11
N SER A 164 14.09 -37.99 1.07
CA SER A 164 14.80 -36.73 1.36
C SER A 164 15.20 -36.60 2.84
N LEU A 165 15.89 -37.62 3.35
CA LEU A 165 16.69 -37.46 4.57
C LEU A 165 18.01 -36.73 4.25
N TRP A 166 18.39 -35.79 5.11
CA TRP A 166 19.63 -35.03 5.02
C TRP A 166 20.48 -35.23 6.28
N LEU A 167 21.79 -35.29 6.06
CA LEU A 167 22.83 -35.41 7.08
C LEU A 167 23.64 -34.11 7.11
N CYS A 168 23.56 -33.36 8.20
CA CYS A 168 24.39 -32.17 8.46
C CYS A 168 25.38 -32.47 9.61
N GLN A 169 26.59 -31.89 9.56
CA GLN A 169 27.64 -32.13 10.54
C GLN A 169 28.05 -30.85 11.27
N LYS A 170 28.11 -30.89 12.60
CA LYS A 170 28.70 -29.80 13.39
C LYS A 170 30.22 -29.78 13.19
N PRO A 171 30.86 -28.60 12.95
CA PRO A 171 32.32 -28.50 12.81
C PRO A 171 33.13 -29.09 13.98
N SER A 172 34.45 -29.19 13.80
CA SER A 172 35.38 -29.78 14.77
C SER A 172 35.68 -28.92 16.01
N PHE A 173 34.89 -27.88 16.27
CA PHE A 173 35.03 -26.93 17.37
C PHE A 173 33.66 -26.49 17.91
N ASP A 174 33.66 -25.95 19.14
CA ASP A 174 32.48 -25.38 19.80
C ASP A 174 32.44 -23.84 19.67
N ILE A 175 31.26 -23.25 19.88
CA ILE A 175 31.06 -21.79 19.79
C ILE A 175 31.98 -21.07 20.79
N GLY A 176 32.71 -20.05 20.31
CA GLY A 176 33.66 -19.27 21.11
C GLY A 176 35.11 -19.76 21.10
N TYR A 177 35.42 -20.85 20.38
CA TYR A 177 36.79 -21.35 20.28
C TYR A 177 37.66 -20.46 19.36
N SER A 178 38.74 -19.89 19.89
CA SER A 178 39.68 -19.05 19.14
C SER A 178 41.01 -19.76 18.88
N VAL A 179 41.54 -19.63 17.66
CA VAL A 179 42.80 -20.28 17.24
C VAL A 179 43.83 -19.19 16.85
N PRO A 180 44.99 -19.11 17.51
CA PRO A 180 46.01 -18.13 17.17
C PRO A 180 46.77 -18.54 15.89
N LEU A 181 46.71 -17.68 14.86
CA LEU A 181 47.42 -17.87 13.60
C LEU A 181 48.94 -17.76 13.79
N ARG A 182 49.70 -18.79 13.39
CA ARG A 182 51.17 -18.71 13.30
C ARG A 182 51.58 -18.44 11.85
N SER A 183 52.19 -17.28 11.62
CA SER A 183 52.85 -16.97 10.35
C SER A 183 54.21 -17.67 10.26
N THR A 184 54.49 -18.32 9.13
CA THR A 184 55.79 -18.94 8.82
C THR A 184 56.41 -18.28 7.60
N THR A 185 57.23 -17.26 7.81
CA THR A 185 58.01 -16.59 6.76
C THR A 185 59.48 -16.98 6.83
N THR A 186 59.99 -17.66 5.81
CA THR A 186 61.43 -17.95 5.65
C THR A 186 61.99 -17.39 4.35
N ASP A 187 62.32 -16.09 4.42
CA ASP A 187 63.62 -15.54 4.05
C ASP A 187 64.01 -15.32 2.56
N SER A 188 64.90 -14.33 2.39
CA SER A 188 65.68 -13.94 1.20
C SER A 188 64.93 -13.26 0.03
N ARG A 189 65.49 -12.22 -0.63
CA ARG A 189 66.74 -11.46 -0.38
C ARG A 189 66.73 -10.13 -1.16
N MET A 190 67.09 -9.01 -0.51
CA MET A 190 68.06 -7.98 -0.95
C MET A 190 67.87 -6.66 -0.19
N GLY A 191 68.93 -6.19 0.47
CA GLY A 191 69.14 -4.76 0.77
C GLY A 191 70.07 -4.15 -0.29
N GLN A 192 70.81 -3.06 -0.05
CA GLN A 192 70.91 -2.16 1.10
C GLN A 192 71.75 -0.94 0.63
N ILE A 193 71.64 0.23 1.28
CA ILE A 193 72.73 1.22 1.38
C ILE A 193 72.41 2.20 2.52
N SER A 194 73.44 2.83 3.09
CA SER A 194 73.41 3.46 4.42
C SER A 194 73.73 4.95 4.39
N SER A 195 73.37 5.65 5.47
CA SER A 195 74.07 6.85 5.92
C SER A 195 73.91 7.01 7.44
N SER A 196 74.97 7.46 8.12
CA SER A 196 74.92 7.86 9.53
C SER A 196 75.52 9.25 9.67
N SER A 197 74.79 10.17 10.30
CA SER A 197 75.36 11.44 10.78
C SER A 197 74.46 12.09 11.84
N SER A 198 75.10 12.56 12.92
CA SER A 198 74.63 13.67 13.76
C SER A 198 75.36 14.95 13.28
N THR A 199 75.16 16.19 13.76
CA THR A 199 74.62 16.82 15.00
C THR A 199 74.35 18.32 14.64
N THR A 200 73.67 19.24 15.34
CA THR A 200 73.13 19.41 16.73
C THR A 200 72.07 20.54 16.72
N THR A 201 71.23 20.68 17.76
CA THR A 201 70.52 21.92 18.21
C THR A 201 69.50 22.60 17.25
N THR A 202 68.30 23.07 17.66
CA THR A 202 67.65 23.18 18.99
C THR A 202 66.11 23.19 18.87
N THR A 203 65.41 22.91 19.98
CA THR A 203 63.97 23.23 20.27
C THR A 203 62.89 22.85 19.23
N GLY A 204 62.06 21.87 19.58
CA GLY A 204 60.87 21.48 18.81
C GLY A 204 60.36 20.10 19.23
N GLU A 205 59.81 19.98 20.43
CA GLU A 205 59.48 18.69 21.03
C GLU A 205 58.21 18.04 20.45
N LYS A 206 58.26 16.72 20.24
CA LYS A 206 57.14 15.81 20.49
C LYS A 206 57.66 14.38 20.67
N LYS A 207 57.30 13.77 21.81
CA LYS A 207 57.52 12.35 22.11
C LYS A 207 56.17 11.62 22.20
N THR A 208 56.25 10.29 22.15
CA THR A 208 55.20 9.32 22.45
C THR A 208 54.37 9.71 23.67
N TRP A 209 53.05 9.51 23.58
CA TRP A 209 52.15 9.41 24.72
C TRP A 209 51.31 8.13 24.61
N THR A 210 51.08 7.52 25.76
CA THR A 210 49.97 6.58 25.99
C THR A 210 48.64 7.32 25.84
N MET A 211 47.59 6.57 25.52
CA MET A 211 46.22 7.00 25.82
C MET A 211 45.75 6.07 26.94
N GLU A 212 45.80 6.60 28.16
CA GLU A 212 45.13 6.05 29.33
C GLU A 212 43.68 6.55 29.34
N ASP A 213 42.79 5.87 30.08
CA ASP A 213 41.38 6.24 30.19
C ASP A 213 41.20 7.48 31.11
N ASP A 214 40.76 8.60 30.53
CA ASP A 214 40.17 9.80 31.18
C ASP A 214 39.52 10.64 30.04
N ASP A 215 38.43 11.41 30.20
CA ASP A 215 37.63 11.70 31.40
C ASP A 215 36.18 11.19 31.24
N LEU A 216 35.62 10.59 32.29
CA LEU A 216 34.16 10.51 32.49
C LEU A 216 33.70 11.75 33.26
N ILE A 217 32.81 12.56 32.69
CA ILE A 217 32.23 13.72 33.38
C ILE A 217 31.29 13.20 34.49
N ASP A 218 31.70 13.33 35.75
CA ASP A 218 30.86 13.01 36.89
C ASP A 218 29.70 14.02 37.00
N THR A 219 28.48 13.51 37.02
CA THR A 219 27.26 14.33 37.09
C THR A 219 27.02 14.95 38.47
N ASP A 220 27.67 14.47 39.53
CA ASP A 220 27.44 14.94 40.90
C ASP A 220 28.24 16.22 41.26
N GLU A 221 29.24 16.62 40.46
CA GLU A 221 30.05 17.84 40.68
C GLU A 221 29.40 19.13 40.11
N LEU A 222 28.26 19.02 39.42
CA LEU A 222 27.51 20.14 38.82
C LEU A 222 26.47 20.80 39.74
N LEU A 223 26.46 20.51 41.05
CA LEU A 223 25.51 21.07 42.03
C LEU A 223 26.23 21.66 43.24
N ASP A 224 25.98 22.95 43.54
CA ASP A 224 26.64 23.63 44.65
C ASP A 224 25.93 23.41 46.02
N GLU A 225 26.56 23.88 47.11
CA GLU A 225 25.96 23.79 48.45
C GLU A 225 24.71 24.66 48.65
N ASN A 226 24.33 25.51 47.71
CA ASN A 226 23.12 26.33 47.75
C ASN A 226 21.95 25.62 47.05
N ASP A 227 22.18 24.96 45.91
CA ASP A 227 21.18 24.11 45.23
C ASP A 227 20.71 22.95 46.12
N ARG A 228 21.57 22.45 47.01
CA ARG A 228 21.23 21.40 47.99
C ARG A 228 20.40 21.90 49.19
N LYS A 229 20.12 23.21 49.33
CA LYS A 229 19.30 23.77 50.42
C LYS A 229 17.81 23.78 50.06
N LYS A 230 17.02 22.88 50.68
CA LYS A 230 15.54 22.96 50.63
C LYS A 230 15.06 24.32 51.15
N PRO A 231 14.11 24.99 50.47
CA PRO A 231 13.50 26.21 50.99
C PRO A 231 12.73 25.91 52.29
N ASP A 232 12.94 26.76 53.29
CA ASP A 232 12.43 26.54 54.65
C ASP A 232 10.90 26.70 54.70
N VAL A 233 10.18 25.59 54.90
CA VAL A 233 8.71 25.53 54.81
C VAL A 233 8.09 26.11 56.07
N LYS A 234 8.08 27.44 56.17
CA LYS A 234 7.17 28.15 57.06
C LYS A 234 5.74 27.77 56.69
N LYS A 235 5.03 27.11 57.61
CA LYS A 235 3.59 26.87 57.52
C LYS A 235 2.86 28.20 57.34
N TYR A 236 2.43 28.49 56.12
CA TYR A 236 1.42 29.51 55.87
C TYR A 236 0.07 28.89 56.21
N ASP A 237 -0.47 29.29 57.36
CA ASP A 237 -1.78 28.88 57.84
C ASP A 237 -2.87 29.40 56.90
N CYS A 238 -3.53 28.51 56.17
CA CYS A 238 -4.60 28.83 55.23
C CYS A 238 -5.93 29.03 55.96
N GLY A 239 -5.94 29.99 56.89
CA GLY A 239 -7.00 30.24 57.86
C GLY A 239 -8.40 30.29 57.25
N THR A 240 -9.22 29.33 57.61
CA THR A 240 -10.64 29.25 57.23
C THR A 240 -11.48 30.20 58.10
N THR A 241 -12.23 31.10 57.47
CA THR A 241 -13.34 31.81 58.12
C THR A 241 -14.63 30.99 57.98
N SER A 242 -15.56 31.22 58.92
CA SER A 242 -16.68 30.32 59.26
C SER A 242 -17.83 30.22 58.24
N THR A 243 -17.57 30.51 56.96
CA THR A 243 -18.57 30.44 55.87
C THR A 243 -18.09 29.68 54.62
N GLY A 244 -16.86 29.15 54.60
CA GLY A 244 -16.50 28.01 53.73
C GLY A 244 -16.21 28.30 52.24
N VAL A 245 -16.06 29.56 51.82
CA VAL A 245 -15.72 29.92 50.42
C VAL A 245 -14.25 30.33 50.29
N ARG A 246 -13.55 29.82 49.25
CA ARG A 246 -12.14 30.13 48.96
C ARG A 246 -12.01 31.45 48.17
N LYS A 247 -10.83 32.08 48.24
CA LYS A 247 -10.52 33.34 47.53
C LYS A 247 -9.22 33.22 46.75
N ALA A 248 -9.16 33.82 45.56
CA ALA A 248 -7.97 33.78 44.70
C ALA A 248 -6.80 34.63 45.25
N CYS A 249 -5.56 34.20 44.97
CA CYS A 249 -4.34 34.88 45.39
C CYS A 249 -4.04 36.11 44.52
N LYS A 250 -3.52 37.19 45.12
CA LYS A 250 -3.47 38.54 44.53
C LYS A 250 -2.43 38.76 43.40
N ASN A 251 -1.83 37.70 42.87
CA ASN A 251 -0.92 37.66 41.71
C ASN A 251 -0.77 36.19 41.30
N CYS A 252 -1.59 35.67 40.39
CA CYS A 252 -1.50 34.28 39.94
C CYS A 252 -1.93 34.11 38.49
N SER A 253 -1.09 33.48 37.67
CA SER A 253 -1.27 33.34 36.21
C SER A 253 -2.12 32.13 35.79
N CYS A 254 -2.81 31.49 36.74
CA CYS A 254 -3.41 30.15 36.57
C CYS A 254 -4.85 30.12 36.00
N GLY A 255 -5.32 31.19 35.36
CA GLY A 255 -6.65 31.24 34.71
C GLY A 255 -7.87 31.31 35.64
N LEU A 256 -7.78 30.87 36.90
CA LEU A 256 -8.92 30.79 37.84
C LEU A 256 -9.67 32.11 38.09
N ALA A 257 -9.00 33.26 37.91
CA ALA A 257 -9.67 34.57 37.96
C ALA A 257 -10.60 34.80 36.75
N GLN A 258 -10.21 34.29 35.58
CA GLN A 258 -10.98 34.41 34.33
C GLN A 258 -12.14 33.42 34.28
N GLU A 259 -12.06 32.27 34.96
CA GLU A 259 -13.23 31.41 35.23
C GLU A 259 -14.29 32.17 36.04
N LEU A 260 -13.90 32.79 37.16
CA LEU A 260 -14.84 33.53 38.02
C LEU A 260 -15.45 34.78 37.33
N GLU A 261 -14.67 35.48 36.50
CA GLU A 261 -15.20 36.58 35.67
C GLU A 261 -16.15 36.09 34.57
N GLN A 262 -15.94 34.88 34.03
CA GLN A 262 -16.88 34.26 33.08
C GLN A 262 -18.18 33.81 33.76
N GLU A 263 -18.13 33.33 35.01
CA GLU A 263 -19.34 33.01 35.78
C GLU A 263 -20.22 34.26 36.03
N GLU A 264 -19.65 35.39 36.47
CA GLU A 264 -20.43 36.63 36.67
C GLU A 264 -21.08 37.15 35.36
N HIS A 265 -20.40 37.01 34.22
CA HIS A 265 -20.94 37.44 32.93
C HIS A 265 -22.10 36.59 32.39
N THR A 266 -22.33 35.37 32.91
CA THR A 266 -23.48 34.53 32.50
C THR A 266 -24.81 34.91 33.16
N ALA A 267 -24.80 35.78 34.18
CA ALA A 267 -26.01 36.18 34.91
C ALA A 267 -26.94 37.16 34.15
N ALA A 268 -26.46 37.79 33.07
CA ALA A 268 -27.19 38.83 32.33
C ALA A 268 -27.94 38.28 31.09
N LYS A 269 -29.19 37.83 31.27
CA LYS A 269 -30.05 37.35 30.16
C LYS A 269 -30.30 38.43 29.09
N GLN A 270 -29.64 38.31 27.93
CA GLN A 270 -30.13 38.89 26.67
C GLN A 270 -30.81 37.81 25.82
N THR A 271 -32.04 38.07 25.38
CA THR A 271 -32.81 37.17 24.51
C THR A 271 -32.44 37.41 23.05
N VAL A 272 -31.56 36.57 22.49
CA VAL A 272 -31.21 36.60 21.07
C VAL A 272 -32.42 36.16 20.23
N LYS A 273 -32.95 37.06 19.38
CA LYS A 273 -33.93 36.70 18.34
C LYS A 273 -33.22 36.09 17.14
N SER A 274 -33.85 35.09 16.51
CA SER A 274 -33.44 34.62 15.19
C SER A 274 -33.76 35.65 14.09
N SER A 275 -33.05 35.59 12.97
CA SER A 275 -33.10 36.55 11.85
C SER A 275 -34.45 36.62 11.11
N CYS A 276 -35.44 35.82 11.50
CA CYS A 276 -36.82 35.84 10.98
C CYS A 276 -37.86 36.39 11.97
N GLY A 277 -37.44 36.82 13.17
CA GLY A 277 -38.15 37.79 14.03
C GLY A 277 -39.44 37.37 14.76
N SER A 278 -40.15 36.34 14.29
CA SER A 278 -41.59 36.17 14.54
C SER A 278 -42.07 34.76 14.96
N CYS A 279 -41.18 33.86 15.39
CA CYS A 279 -41.58 32.53 15.88
C CYS A 279 -41.52 32.45 17.42
N TYR A 280 -42.64 32.10 18.06
CA TYR A 280 -42.73 31.80 19.49
C TYR A 280 -43.59 30.53 19.67
N LEU A 281 -43.01 29.46 20.22
CA LEU A 281 -43.64 28.15 20.47
C LEU A 281 -44.33 27.46 19.27
N GLY A 282 -43.60 26.62 18.51
CA GLY A 282 -44.23 25.48 17.80
C GLY A 282 -43.75 25.11 16.39
N ASP A 283 -43.09 26.00 15.63
CA ASP A 283 -42.91 25.84 14.17
C ASP A 283 -41.80 24.89 13.67
N ALA A 284 -41.36 23.91 14.46
CA ALA A 284 -40.28 22.99 14.08
C ALA A 284 -40.62 22.06 12.88
N PHE A 285 -41.90 21.90 12.54
CA PHE A 285 -42.39 20.86 11.62
C PHE A 285 -42.32 21.19 10.12
N ARG A 286 -41.67 22.30 9.72
CA ARG A 286 -41.64 22.74 8.30
C ARG A 286 -40.33 22.46 7.55
N CYS A 287 -39.27 22.02 8.22
CA CYS A 287 -38.02 21.62 7.56
C CYS A 287 -38.19 20.33 6.73
N ALA A 288 -37.58 20.27 5.54
CA ALA A 288 -37.81 19.21 4.55
C ALA A 288 -37.15 17.85 4.86
N GLY A 289 -36.45 17.71 6.00
CA GLY A 289 -35.75 16.48 6.41
C GLY A 289 -36.06 16.00 7.83
N CYS A 290 -37.12 16.49 8.47
CA CYS A 290 -37.50 16.06 9.82
C CYS A 290 -38.35 14.77 9.79
N PRO A 291 -37.96 13.67 10.48
CA PRO A 291 -38.73 12.41 10.48
C PRO A 291 -40.16 12.51 11.01
N SER A 292 -40.45 13.50 11.87
CA SER A 292 -41.75 13.64 12.57
C SER A 292 -42.78 14.52 11.86
N ARG A 293 -42.66 14.73 10.54
CA ARG A 293 -43.59 15.57 9.76
C ARG A 293 -45.02 14.99 9.79
N GLY A 294 -45.95 15.76 10.37
CA GLY A 294 -47.39 15.48 10.33
C GLY A 294 -48.01 14.97 11.63
N LEU A 295 -47.23 14.80 12.70
CA LEU A 295 -47.76 14.43 14.01
C LEU A 295 -48.34 15.65 14.78
N PRO A 296 -49.36 15.46 15.65
CA PRO A 296 -49.90 16.53 16.48
C PRO A 296 -48.90 16.98 17.57
N PRO A 297 -49.01 18.22 18.08
CA PRO A 297 -48.10 18.73 19.11
C PRO A 297 -48.29 18.02 20.47
N PHE A 298 -47.17 17.70 21.12
CA PHE A 298 -47.12 17.13 22.47
C PHE A 298 -47.71 18.07 23.53
N LYS A 299 -48.19 17.50 24.64
CA LYS A 299 -48.80 18.28 25.72
C LYS A 299 -47.75 18.81 26.71
N PRO A 300 -47.91 20.03 27.26
CA PRO A 300 -46.97 20.57 28.25
C PRO A 300 -46.85 19.67 29.49
N GLY A 301 -45.63 19.27 29.83
CA GLY A 301 -45.30 18.44 31.00
C GLY A 301 -44.97 16.97 30.70
N GLU A 302 -45.18 16.51 29.46
CA GLU A 302 -44.90 15.13 29.05
C GLU A 302 -43.37 14.91 28.85
N ARG A 303 -42.74 14.10 29.71
CA ARG A 303 -41.31 13.73 29.58
C ARG A 303 -41.16 12.58 28.58
N VAL A 304 -40.71 12.89 27.37
CA VAL A 304 -40.34 11.88 26.38
C VAL A 304 -38.96 11.29 26.72
N THR A 305 -38.93 10.06 27.20
CA THR A 305 -37.71 9.23 27.23
C THR A 305 -37.45 8.68 25.82
N LEU A 306 -36.34 9.07 25.20
CA LEU A 306 -35.84 8.41 24.00
C LEU A 306 -35.42 6.97 24.36
N PRO A 307 -35.80 5.94 23.57
CA PRO A 307 -35.24 4.61 23.73
C PRO A 307 -33.74 4.65 23.41
N THR A 308 -32.90 4.19 24.33
CA THR A 308 -31.56 3.71 23.99
C THR A 308 -31.69 2.48 23.09
N MET A 309 -30.76 2.28 22.15
CA MET A 309 -30.76 1.12 21.24
C MET A 309 -30.21 -0.12 21.95
N SER A 310 -30.90 -0.53 23.02
CA SER A 310 -30.65 -1.70 23.85
C SER A 310 -31.98 -2.14 24.49
N ASP A 311 -32.12 -3.43 24.78
CA ASP A 311 -33.27 -4.04 25.47
C ASP A 311 -34.62 -4.03 24.73
N LYS A 312 -34.72 -4.79 23.62
CA LYS A 312 -35.81 -5.77 23.34
C LYS A 312 -35.71 -6.43 21.94
N ILE A 313 -34.95 -7.51 21.84
CA ILE A 313 -35.45 -8.82 21.34
C ILE A 313 -34.69 -9.91 22.10
N ILE A 314 -35.41 -10.66 22.93
CA ILE A 314 -35.09 -12.02 23.37
C ILE A 314 -36.41 -12.80 23.20
N ASP A 315 -36.31 -14.09 22.90
CA ASP A 315 -37.43 -15.01 22.58
C ASP A 315 -38.20 -14.67 21.29
N ASP A 316 -37.55 -14.96 20.16
CA ASP A 316 -38.06 -15.99 19.24
C ASP A 316 -36.92 -16.51 18.32
N GLU A 317 -36.86 -17.82 18.07
CA GLU A 317 -35.78 -18.44 17.28
C GLU A 317 -35.90 -18.18 15.77
N ILE A 318 -35.24 -17.14 15.27
CA ILE A 318 -34.94 -17.00 13.84
C ILE A 318 -33.43 -17.01 13.64
N LYS A 319 -32.92 -18.07 13.01
CA LYS A 319 -31.53 -18.14 12.54
C LYS A 319 -31.34 -17.18 11.36
N ILE A 320 -31.01 -15.94 11.66
CA ILE A 320 -30.42 -15.02 10.69
C ILE A 320 -28.94 -15.42 10.56
N GLU A 321 -28.63 -16.19 9.52
CA GLU A 321 -27.23 -16.36 9.08
C GLU A 321 -26.66 -14.98 8.72
N HIS A 322 -25.37 -14.76 8.97
CA HIS A 322 -24.69 -13.51 8.63
C HIS A 322 -24.62 -13.31 7.11
N ILE A 323 -25.68 -12.75 6.52
CA ILE A 323 -25.56 -12.00 5.28
C ILE A 323 -24.79 -10.73 5.63
N GLN A 324 -23.48 -10.77 5.39
CA GLN A 324 -22.73 -9.53 5.17
C GLN A 324 -23.29 -8.91 3.90
N ASP A 325 -24.09 -7.86 4.04
CA ASP A 325 -24.56 -7.07 2.90
C ASP A 325 -23.34 -6.48 2.20
N ASN A 326 -22.94 -7.10 1.09
CA ASN A 326 -21.83 -6.70 0.24
C ASN A 326 -22.17 -5.39 -0.50
N ILE A 327 -22.16 -4.28 0.24
CA ILE A 327 -21.90 -2.97 -0.32
C ILE A 327 -20.47 -3.01 -0.84
N CYS A 328 -20.31 -3.23 -2.14
CA CYS A 328 -19.01 -3.20 -2.81
C CYS A 328 -18.44 -1.77 -2.79
N TYR A 329 -17.83 -1.38 -1.67
CA TYR A 329 -16.86 -0.30 -1.65
C TYR A 329 -15.74 -0.66 -2.62
N GLY A 330 -15.47 0.23 -3.59
CA GLY A 330 -14.41 0.00 -4.57
C GLY A 330 -13.03 -0.09 -3.92
N LYS A 331 -12.11 -0.83 -4.55
CA LYS A 331 -10.74 -0.99 -4.04
C LYS A 331 -10.08 0.36 -3.82
N ARG A 332 -9.37 0.49 -2.69
CA ARG A 332 -8.76 1.76 -2.29
C ARG A 332 -7.66 2.15 -3.27
N VAL A 333 -7.62 3.43 -3.59
CA VAL A 333 -6.44 4.10 -4.16
C VAL A 333 -5.99 5.12 -3.11
N ILE A 334 -4.83 4.88 -2.52
CA ILE A 334 -4.28 5.63 -1.40
C ILE A 334 -3.03 6.36 -1.89
N CYS A 335 -2.92 7.65 -1.61
CA CYS A 335 -1.83 8.47 -2.14
C CYS A 335 -1.20 9.33 -1.04
N TYR A 336 0.08 9.11 -0.75
CA TYR A 336 0.83 9.99 0.12
C TYR A 336 1.17 11.29 -0.60
N TYR A 337 0.93 12.41 0.09
CA TYR A 337 1.34 13.77 -0.27
C TYR A 337 2.44 14.21 0.68
N THR A 338 3.62 14.57 0.16
CA THR A 338 4.74 15.02 1.00
C THR A 338 4.81 16.55 1.05
N ASN A 339 4.75 17.13 2.25
CA ASN A 339 4.72 18.58 2.44
C ASN A 339 6.01 19.27 1.95
N TRP A 340 7.16 18.60 2.02
CA TRP A 340 8.44 19.09 1.51
C TRP A 340 8.54 19.11 -0.02
N ALA A 341 7.62 18.48 -0.78
CA ALA A 341 7.58 18.59 -2.23
C ALA A 341 7.33 20.04 -2.71
N ALA A 342 6.77 20.90 -1.86
CA ALA A 342 6.60 22.33 -2.11
C ALA A 342 7.94 23.09 -2.21
N TYR A 343 9.05 22.50 -1.76
CA TYR A 343 10.39 23.10 -1.79
C TYR A 343 11.28 22.56 -2.91
N ARG A 344 10.83 21.56 -3.69
CA ARG A 344 11.60 21.06 -4.85
C ARG A 344 11.75 22.16 -5.91
N PRO A 345 12.89 22.25 -6.61
CA PRO A 345 13.13 23.29 -7.59
C PRO A 345 12.29 23.10 -8.86
N GLY A 346 11.89 24.20 -9.47
CA GLY A 346 11.37 24.24 -10.84
C GLY A 346 10.20 23.28 -11.11
N ALA A 347 10.38 22.36 -12.08
CA ALA A 347 9.31 21.45 -12.49
C ALA A 347 8.94 20.41 -11.43
N GLY A 348 9.85 20.05 -10.51
CA GLY A 348 9.60 19.10 -9.44
C GLY A 348 8.76 19.65 -8.28
N GLN A 349 8.51 20.97 -8.23
CA GLN A 349 7.69 21.59 -7.20
C GLN A 349 6.25 21.08 -7.25
N PHE A 350 5.73 20.60 -6.12
CA PHE A 350 4.35 20.11 -5.98
C PHE A 350 3.71 20.66 -4.71
N SER A 351 2.43 21.03 -4.76
CA SER A 351 1.71 21.65 -3.65
C SER A 351 0.28 21.13 -3.51
N VAL A 352 -0.41 21.53 -2.45
CA VAL A 352 -1.85 21.24 -2.25
C VAL A 352 -2.72 21.74 -3.43
N ASP A 353 -2.29 22.76 -4.17
CA ASP A 353 -3.04 23.27 -5.34
C ASP A 353 -2.91 22.36 -6.59
N ASP A 354 -1.88 21.51 -6.64
CA ASP A 354 -1.61 20.59 -7.75
C ASP A 354 -2.40 19.26 -7.63
N ILE A 355 -3.05 19.02 -6.48
CA ILE A 355 -3.81 17.81 -6.16
C ILE A 355 -5.16 17.80 -6.88
N ASP A 356 -5.42 16.78 -7.72
CA ASP A 356 -6.77 16.46 -8.18
C ASP A 356 -7.53 15.69 -7.08
N PRO A 357 -8.61 16.26 -6.50
CA PRO A 357 -9.39 15.62 -5.42
C PRO A 357 -10.11 14.34 -5.86
N ASN A 358 -10.16 14.04 -7.16
CA ASN A 358 -10.75 12.83 -7.71
C ASN A 358 -9.70 11.77 -8.06
N LEU A 359 -8.39 12.06 -7.91
CA LEU A 359 -7.32 11.13 -8.30
C LEU A 359 -7.37 9.86 -7.45
N CYS A 360 -7.44 10.01 -6.13
CA CYS A 360 -7.32 8.97 -5.13
C CYS A 360 -8.58 8.89 -4.25
N THR A 361 -8.84 7.72 -3.64
CA THR A 361 -9.92 7.53 -2.65
C THR A 361 -9.54 8.05 -1.27
N HIS A 362 -8.25 7.92 -0.94
CA HIS A 362 -7.65 8.37 0.31
C HIS A 362 -6.39 9.17 -0.03
N ILE A 363 -6.18 10.30 0.64
CA ILE A 363 -4.93 11.05 0.61
C ILE A 363 -4.36 11.06 2.03
N ILE A 364 -3.05 10.85 2.15
CA ILE A 364 -2.37 10.85 3.44
C ILE A 364 -1.34 11.98 3.44
N TYR A 365 -1.45 12.88 4.42
CA TYR A 365 -0.54 14.03 4.55
C TYR A 365 0.72 13.61 5.31
N SER A 366 1.86 13.60 4.62
CA SER A 366 3.19 13.33 5.18
C SER A 366 3.94 14.65 5.41
N PHE A 367 4.33 15.03 6.63
CA PHE A 367 4.13 14.33 7.92
C PHE A 367 3.85 15.30 9.06
N ALA A 368 3.06 14.85 10.04
CA ALA A 368 3.16 15.31 11.41
C ALA A 368 4.32 14.59 12.14
N LYS A 369 4.76 15.16 13.26
CA LYS A 369 5.75 14.54 14.17
C LYS A 369 5.11 14.23 15.52
N VAL A 370 5.72 13.34 16.29
CA VAL A 370 5.48 13.21 17.73
C VAL A 370 6.22 14.35 18.43
N GLU A 371 5.48 15.19 19.16
CA GLU A 371 6.00 16.33 19.91
C GLU A 371 5.59 16.20 21.37
N GLY A 372 6.47 15.57 22.17
CA GLY A 372 6.09 15.04 23.48
C GLY A 372 4.95 14.02 23.34
N ASN A 373 3.89 14.18 24.13
CA ASN A 373 2.71 13.31 24.08
C ASN A 373 1.61 13.89 23.19
N SER A 374 1.97 14.44 22.02
CA SER A 374 1.05 15.06 21.06
C SER A 374 1.52 14.85 19.62
N LEU A 375 0.61 15.08 18.67
CA LEU A 375 0.99 15.42 17.30
C LEU A 375 1.48 16.87 17.26
N GLY A 376 2.60 17.11 16.58
CA GLY A 376 3.17 18.41 16.25
C GLY A 376 3.38 18.56 14.75
N THR A 377 3.65 19.78 14.29
CA THR A 377 3.91 20.08 12.87
C THR A 377 5.38 19.88 12.51
N THR A 378 5.67 19.40 11.30
CA THR A 378 7.04 19.39 10.76
C THR A 378 7.37 20.75 10.13
N GLU A 379 6.41 21.36 9.46
CA GLU A 379 6.54 22.64 8.76
C GLU A 379 5.71 23.75 9.38
N GLY A 380 6.23 24.99 9.39
CA GLY A 380 5.48 26.16 9.85
C GLY A 380 4.24 26.49 9.01
N THR A 381 4.13 25.89 7.82
CA THR A 381 2.98 26.03 6.91
C THR A 381 1.93 24.92 7.08
N ASP A 382 2.22 23.85 7.83
CA ASP A 382 1.31 22.71 8.04
C ASP A 382 -0.09 23.14 8.52
N PRO A 383 -0.27 24.05 9.52
CA PRO A 383 -1.61 24.42 10.00
C PRO A 383 -2.53 25.03 8.94
N GLU A 384 -1.97 25.59 7.86
CA GLU A 384 -2.71 26.12 6.73
C GLU A 384 -2.86 25.09 5.61
N ASN A 385 -1.80 24.34 5.30
CA ASN A 385 -1.88 23.23 4.34
C ASN A 385 -2.88 22.15 4.79
N TYR A 386 -3.04 21.90 6.10
CA TYR A 386 -4.09 21.06 6.67
C TYR A 386 -5.49 21.59 6.29
N ARG A 387 -5.76 22.90 6.40
CA ARG A 387 -7.06 23.48 5.99
C ARG A 387 -7.28 23.32 4.49
N ARG A 388 -6.26 23.66 3.70
CA ARG A 388 -6.30 23.63 2.23
C ARG A 388 -6.51 22.22 1.68
N ILE A 389 -5.88 21.20 2.28
CA ILE A 389 -6.05 19.81 1.84
C ILE A 389 -7.42 19.28 2.29
N ILE A 390 -7.89 19.60 3.50
CA ILE A 390 -9.24 19.22 3.95
C ILE A 390 -10.35 19.86 3.08
N ALA A 391 -10.14 21.09 2.60
CA ALA A 391 -11.05 21.75 1.66
C ALA A 391 -11.16 21.04 0.29
N LEU A 392 -10.28 20.08 -0.05
CA LEU A 392 -10.47 19.22 -1.23
C LEU A 392 -11.74 18.37 -1.12
N LYS A 393 -12.22 18.07 0.09
CA LYS A 393 -13.49 17.36 0.32
C LYS A 393 -14.73 18.18 -0.09
N GLU A 394 -14.61 19.50 -0.29
CA GLU A 394 -15.68 20.31 -0.89
C GLU A 394 -15.85 20.01 -2.39
N LYS A 395 -14.78 19.56 -3.06
CA LYS A 395 -14.78 19.18 -4.48
C LYS A 395 -15.14 17.71 -4.68
N ASN A 396 -14.72 16.84 -3.75
CA ASN A 396 -15.05 15.41 -3.72
C ASN A 396 -15.43 14.98 -2.28
N PRO A 397 -16.72 14.95 -1.91
CA PRO A 397 -17.16 14.60 -0.55
C PRO A 397 -16.86 13.16 -0.11
N ASP A 398 -16.58 12.25 -1.05
CA ASP A 398 -16.28 10.85 -0.76
C ASP A 398 -14.80 10.63 -0.40
N LEU A 399 -13.93 11.59 -0.75
CA LEU A 399 -12.49 11.59 -0.45
C LEU A 399 -12.24 11.52 1.06
N LYS A 400 -11.34 10.62 1.48
CA LYS A 400 -10.80 10.55 2.84
C LYS A 400 -9.41 11.15 2.91
N ILE A 401 -9.12 11.86 3.99
CA ILE A 401 -7.84 12.54 4.21
C ILE A 401 -7.35 12.22 5.62
N LEU A 402 -6.24 11.52 5.70
CA LEU A 402 -5.57 11.14 6.95
C LEU A 402 -4.32 11.99 7.14
N LEU A 403 -3.88 12.11 8.39
CA LEU A 403 -2.60 12.69 8.75
C LEU A 403 -1.63 11.56 9.11
N ALA A 404 -0.49 11.44 8.43
CA ALA A 404 0.55 10.50 8.85
C ALA A 404 1.46 11.13 9.91
N VAL A 405 1.90 10.34 10.88
CA VAL A 405 2.90 10.74 11.88
C VAL A 405 4.12 9.82 11.81
N GLY A 406 5.31 10.41 11.72
CA GLY A 406 6.59 9.69 11.70
C GLY A 406 7.36 9.86 10.39
N GLY A 407 7.65 8.73 9.74
CA GLY A 407 8.52 8.61 8.56
C GLY A 407 10.02 8.54 8.91
N TRP A 408 10.82 8.04 7.96
CA TRP A 408 12.24 7.72 8.11
C TRP A 408 13.09 8.75 8.88
N ASN A 409 12.92 10.03 8.56
CA ASN A 409 13.67 11.16 9.12
C ASN A 409 13.26 11.56 10.55
N HIS A 410 12.08 11.14 11.01
CA HIS A 410 11.63 11.37 12.39
C HIS A 410 12.37 10.47 13.38
N GLY A 411 12.65 9.23 12.96
CA GLY A 411 13.31 8.22 13.79
C GLY A 411 12.45 7.70 14.95
N SER A 412 12.99 6.72 15.67
CA SER A 412 12.28 6.00 16.73
C SER A 412 12.18 6.74 18.07
N ALA A 413 13.19 7.54 18.45
CA ALA A 413 13.32 8.04 19.82
C ALA A 413 12.09 8.84 20.37
N PRO A 414 11.42 9.72 19.59
CA PRO A 414 10.24 10.42 20.10
C PRO A 414 9.03 9.50 20.26
N PHE A 415 8.90 8.45 19.43
CA PHE A 415 7.88 7.42 19.60
C PHE A 415 8.15 6.60 20.87
N THR A 416 9.36 6.10 21.07
CA THR A 416 9.78 5.37 22.29
C THR A 416 9.43 6.15 23.56
N GLN A 417 9.74 7.46 23.60
CA GLN A 417 9.40 8.32 24.73
C GLN A 417 7.88 8.45 24.95
N MET A 418 7.11 8.62 23.88
CA MET A 418 5.64 8.75 23.95
C MET A 418 4.96 7.43 24.36
N VAL A 419 5.44 6.27 23.90
CA VAL A 419 4.84 4.97 24.26
C VAL A 419 5.31 4.40 25.59
N ALA A 420 6.35 4.97 26.21
CA ALA A 420 7.02 4.44 27.40
C ALA A 420 6.10 4.19 28.62
N THR A 421 5.01 4.95 28.77
CA THR A 421 4.06 4.82 29.89
C THR A 421 2.61 4.83 29.43
N GLU A 422 1.71 4.21 30.19
CA GLU A 422 0.27 4.28 29.91
C GLU A 422 -0.26 5.72 29.94
N GLN A 423 0.27 6.58 30.82
CA GLN A 423 -0.11 7.99 30.90
C GLN A 423 0.29 8.78 29.63
N SER A 424 1.49 8.55 29.11
CA SER A 424 1.97 9.22 27.89
C SER A 424 1.23 8.72 26.64
N GLN A 425 0.98 7.42 26.54
CA GLN A 425 0.10 6.84 25.50
C GLN A 425 -1.31 7.46 25.55
N GLN A 426 -1.93 7.54 26.74
CA GLN A 426 -3.29 8.06 26.90
C GLN A 426 -3.38 9.57 26.59
N GLN A 427 -2.35 10.34 26.93
CA GLN A 427 -2.23 11.75 26.52
C GLN A 427 -2.09 11.88 25.01
N PHE A 428 -1.26 11.06 24.36
CA PHE A 428 -1.13 11.07 22.90
C PHE A 428 -2.45 10.73 22.21
N VAL A 429 -3.19 9.72 22.67
CA VAL A 429 -4.51 9.33 22.13
C VAL A 429 -5.52 10.48 22.22
N GLU A 430 -5.56 11.22 23.32
CA GLU A 430 -6.46 12.37 23.47
C GLU A 430 -6.00 13.60 22.66
N ASN A 431 -4.70 13.91 22.66
CA ASN A 431 -4.16 15.07 21.95
C ASN A 431 -4.24 14.89 20.42
N SER A 432 -3.94 13.68 19.92
CA SER A 432 -4.07 13.33 18.50
C SER A 432 -5.54 13.40 18.05
N TYR A 433 -6.47 12.78 18.79
CA TYR A 433 -7.91 12.91 18.56
C TYR A 433 -8.35 14.39 18.43
N ASN A 434 -7.99 15.23 19.40
CA ASN A 434 -8.38 16.64 19.40
C ASN A 434 -7.77 17.43 18.23
N LEU A 435 -6.55 17.11 17.78
CA LEU A 435 -5.97 17.72 16.59
C LEU A 435 -6.70 17.29 15.30
N LEU A 436 -7.00 16.00 15.15
CA LEU A 436 -7.69 15.47 13.97
C LEU A 436 -9.09 16.09 13.83
N LYS A 437 -9.87 16.12 14.92
CA LYS A 437 -11.22 16.74 14.95
C LYS A 437 -11.15 18.26 14.73
N LYS A 438 -10.11 18.95 15.21
CA LYS A 438 -9.89 20.40 15.03
C LYS A 438 -9.68 20.80 13.56
N TYR A 439 -8.96 19.98 12.79
CA TYR A 439 -8.71 20.25 11.36
C TYR A 439 -9.69 19.54 10.41
N GLY A 440 -10.41 18.51 10.87
CA GLY A 440 -11.39 17.77 10.07
C GLY A 440 -10.81 16.59 9.28
N PHE A 441 -9.67 16.03 9.74
CA PHE A 441 -9.11 14.78 9.21
C PHE A 441 -10.05 13.60 9.47
N ASP A 442 -10.05 12.64 8.55
CA ASP A 442 -10.86 11.41 8.64
C ASP A 442 -10.11 10.26 9.35
N GLY A 443 -8.85 10.45 9.75
CA GLY A 443 -8.06 9.43 10.45
C GLY A 443 -6.58 9.76 10.64
N LEU A 444 -5.84 8.82 11.23
CA LEU A 444 -4.39 8.87 11.48
C LEU A 444 -3.69 7.68 10.82
N ASP A 445 -2.53 7.93 10.22
CA ASP A 445 -1.62 6.89 9.73
C ASP A 445 -0.35 6.86 10.61
N LEU A 446 0.06 5.67 11.02
CA LEU A 446 1.16 5.44 11.95
C LEU A 446 2.41 4.94 11.23
N ASP A 447 3.34 5.87 10.96
CA ASP A 447 4.53 5.63 10.16
C ASP A 447 5.78 5.61 11.06
N TRP A 448 5.71 4.84 12.16
CA TRP A 448 6.90 4.60 12.98
C TRP A 448 7.83 3.66 12.22
N GLU A 449 8.99 4.19 11.81
CA GLU A 449 10.09 3.45 11.21
C GLU A 449 11.27 3.28 12.21
N TYR A 450 11.34 2.25 13.05
CA TYR A 450 10.37 1.16 13.29
C TYR A 450 10.36 0.81 14.79
N PRO A 451 9.26 0.31 15.36
CA PRO A 451 9.28 -0.25 16.71
C PRO A 451 10.30 -1.40 16.80
N ALA A 452 11.00 -1.53 17.93
CA ALA A 452 12.10 -2.49 18.16
C ALA A 452 13.29 -2.43 17.17
N ASP A 453 13.42 -1.39 16.33
CA ASP A 453 14.57 -1.16 15.45
C ASP A 453 14.93 0.34 15.34
N ARG A 454 16.05 0.67 14.68
CA ARG A 454 16.59 2.04 14.49
C ARG A 454 16.72 2.83 15.80
N GLY A 455 17.08 2.12 16.89
CA GLY A 455 17.23 2.68 18.23
C GLY A 455 15.98 2.61 19.12
N SER A 456 14.86 2.05 18.64
CA SER A 456 13.75 1.63 19.50
C SER A 456 14.14 0.33 20.25
N PRO A 457 13.96 0.23 21.58
CA PRO A 457 14.24 -0.98 22.33
C PRO A 457 13.17 -2.08 22.10
N PRO A 458 13.49 -3.37 22.34
CA PRO A 458 12.62 -4.49 21.92
C PRO A 458 11.20 -4.46 22.48
N GLU A 459 10.98 -3.95 23.69
CA GLU A 459 9.65 -3.92 24.30
C GLU A 459 8.70 -2.89 23.67
N ASP A 460 9.20 -1.99 22.82
CA ASP A 460 8.36 -1.09 22.02
C ASP A 460 7.48 -1.84 21.01
N ARG A 461 7.83 -3.07 20.59
CA ARG A 461 6.96 -3.98 19.81
C ARG A 461 5.61 -4.18 20.50
N GLY A 462 5.64 -4.44 21.81
CA GLY A 462 4.45 -4.58 22.65
C GLY A 462 3.78 -3.23 22.96
N ARG A 463 4.56 -2.18 23.24
CA ARG A 463 4.01 -0.84 23.51
C ARG A 463 3.32 -0.22 22.28
N PHE A 464 3.79 -0.50 21.07
CA PHE A 464 3.14 -0.08 19.82
C PHE A 464 1.76 -0.73 19.69
N THR A 465 1.65 -2.04 19.92
CA THR A 465 0.36 -2.75 19.91
C THR A 465 -0.62 -2.18 20.95
N GLN A 466 -0.13 -1.82 22.15
CA GLN A 466 -0.94 -1.13 23.17
C GLN A 466 -1.42 0.25 22.70
N LEU A 467 -0.55 1.05 22.06
CA LEU A 467 -0.89 2.34 21.47
C LEU A 467 -1.96 2.20 20.37
N VAL A 468 -1.74 1.30 19.40
CA VAL A 468 -2.67 1.05 18.29
C VAL A 468 -4.04 0.62 18.81
N LYS A 469 -4.08 -0.22 19.85
CA LYS A 469 -5.32 -0.60 20.54
C LYS A 469 -6.02 0.61 21.18
N LYS A 470 -5.32 1.40 22.00
CA LYS A 470 -5.90 2.60 22.64
C LYS A 470 -6.40 3.65 21.62
N LEU A 471 -5.71 3.80 20.50
CA LEU A 471 -6.16 4.64 19.37
C LEU A 471 -7.43 4.05 18.72
N SER A 472 -7.44 2.77 18.37
CA SER A 472 -8.59 2.04 17.82
C SER A 472 -9.85 2.24 18.69
N ASP A 473 -9.69 2.06 20.01
CA ASP A 473 -10.79 2.12 20.98
C ASP A 473 -11.36 3.54 21.15
N LYS A 474 -10.54 4.59 20.91
CA LYS A 474 -10.96 6.00 20.87
C LYS A 474 -11.56 6.39 19.51
N TYR A 475 -11.04 5.85 18.41
CA TYR A 475 -11.30 6.36 17.06
C TYR A 475 -12.51 5.73 16.38
N LYS A 476 -12.71 4.41 16.53
CA LYS A 476 -13.81 3.69 15.86
C LYS A 476 -15.21 4.18 16.27
N PRO A 477 -15.50 4.51 17.54
CA PRO A 477 -16.78 5.12 17.93
C PRO A 477 -17.03 6.50 17.30
N GLU A 478 -15.96 7.19 16.92
CA GLU A 478 -15.97 8.55 16.35
C GLU A 478 -15.93 8.57 14.81
N GLY A 479 -15.89 7.39 14.18
CA GLY A 479 -15.78 7.24 12.72
C GLY A 479 -14.44 7.66 12.12
N LEU A 480 -13.38 7.75 12.95
CA LEU A 480 -12.02 8.03 12.51
C LEU A 480 -11.31 6.73 12.12
N LEU A 481 -10.60 6.76 10.99
CA LEU A 481 -9.75 5.66 10.53
C LEU A 481 -8.43 5.61 11.32
N LEU A 482 -7.93 4.41 11.58
CA LEU A 482 -6.58 4.16 12.07
C LEU A 482 -5.84 3.19 11.14
N THR A 483 -4.72 3.66 10.59
CA THR A 483 -3.92 2.93 9.62
C THR A 483 -2.44 2.95 10.00
N ALA A 484 -1.61 2.15 9.34
CA ALA A 484 -0.16 2.20 9.50
C ALA A 484 0.57 1.87 8.19
N ALA A 485 1.68 2.57 7.94
CA ALA A 485 2.69 2.12 7.00
C ALA A 485 3.56 1.02 7.64
N THR A 486 3.70 -0.13 6.98
CA THR A 486 4.47 -1.28 7.51
C THR A 486 5.52 -1.77 6.51
N PRO A 487 6.68 -2.27 6.96
CA PRO A 487 7.83 -2.58 6.11
C PRO A 487 7.59 -3.76 5.16
N ALA A 488 8.28 -3.73 4.01
CA ALA A 488 8.30 -4.84 3.07
C ALA A 488 8.94 -6.13 3.60
N SER A 489 9.94 -6.02 4.48
CA SER A 489 10.77 -7.15 4.91
C SER A 489 10.06 -8.00 5.98
N PRO A 490 9.85 -9.31 5.74
CA PRO A 490 9.26 -10.24 6.73
C PRO A 490 9.95 -10.22 8.09
N TRP A 491 11.29 -10.21 8.11
CA TRP A 491 12.08 -10.14 9.34
C TRP A 491 11.85 -8.84 10.12
N ARG A 492 11.80 -7.71 9.41
CA ARG A 492 11.56 -6.39 10.01
C ARG A 492 10.13 -6.30 10.55
N TYR A 493 9.14 -6.83 9.82
CA TYR A 493 7.76 -6.89 10.30
C TYR A 493 7.65 -7.74 11.57
N ASP A 494 8.20 -8.95 11.57
CA ASP A 494 8.05 -9.87 12.70
C ASP A 494 8.80 -9.37 13.96
N GLY A 495 9.90 -8.65 13.80
CA GLY A 495 10.58 -7.95 14.89
C GLY A 495 9.82 -6.73 15.42
N SER A 496 9.17 -5.95 14.55
CA SER A 496 8.54 -4.67 14.92
C SER A 496 7.08 -4.74 15.37
N TYR A 497 6.31 -5.77 15.00
CA TYR A 497 4.86 -5.82 15.27
C TYR A 497 4.41 -7.13 15.94
N GLU A 498 3.44 -7.03 16.85
CA GLU A 498 2.77 -8.22 17.40
C GLU A 498 1.71 -8.78 16.45
N PRO A 499 1.42 -10.10 16.50
CA PRO A 499 0.46 -10.75 15.61
C PRO A 499 -0.96 -10.14 15.61
N GLU A 500 -1.41 -9.51 16.70
CA GLU A 500 -2.77 -8.94 16.80
C GLU A 500 -2.92 -7.51 16.24
N VAL A 501 -1.86 -6.86 15.76
CA VAL A 501 -1.92 -5.43 15.36
C VAL A 501 -2.95 -5.18 14.24
N CYS A 502 -3.09 -6.10 13.28
CA CYS A 502 -4.02 -6.01 12.16
C CYS A 502 -5.50 -5.97 12.58
N LYS A 503 -5.83 -6.49 13.76
CA LYS A 503 -7.17 -6.45 14.36
C LYS A 503 -7.62 -5.03 14.67
N HIS A 504 -6.68 -4.21 15.13
CA HIS A 504 -6.94 -2.85 15.61
C HIS A 504 -6.84 -1.79 14.51
N LEU A 505 -6.07 -2.03 13.45
CA LEU A 505 -6.05 -1.17 12.25
C LEU A 505 -7.27 -1.42 11.35
N ASP A 506 -7.72 -0.38 10.64
CA ASP A 506 -8.79 -0.49 9.63
C ASP A 506 -8.23 -1.00 8.29
N PHE A 507 -7.03 -0.55 7.92
CA PHE A 507 -6.22 -1.11 6.83
C PHE A 507 -4.72 -0.80 7.01
N ILE A 508 -3.89 -1.48 6.23
CA ILE A 508 -2.42 -1.42 6.30
C ILE A 508 -1.86 -0.99 4.94
N ASN A 509 -0.90 -0.08 4.98
CA ASN A 509 -0.19 0.44 3.83
C ASN A 509 1.15 -0.30 3.73
N LEU A 510 1.20 -1.40 2.97
CA LEU A 510 2.43 -2.19 2.84
C LEU A 510 3.44 -1.39 2.03
N MET A 511 4.57 -1.01 2.63
CA MET A 511 5.66 -0.27 1.99
C MET A 511 6.49 -1.18 1.07
N THR A 512 5.84 -1.79 0.07
CA THR A 512 6.39 -2.80 -0.85
C THR A 512 7.27 -2.19 -1.94
N TYR A 513 8.25 -1.42 -1.51
CA TYR A 513 9.31 -0.75 -2.27
C TYR A 513 10.57 -0.69 -1.36
N ASP A 514 11.65 -0.06 -1.82
CA ASP A 514 12.95 -0.03 -1.13
C ASP A 514 13.51 -1.42 -0.75
N TYR A 515 13.18 -2.47 -1.52
CA TYR A 515 13.78 -3.81 -1.34
C TYR A 515 15.29 -3.80 -1.57
N THR A 516 15.78 -2.88 -2.41
CA THR A 516 17.19 -2.66 -2.71
C THR A 516 17.43 -1.20 -3.08
N GLY A 517 18.63 -0.70 -2.85
CA GLY A 517 19.06 0.65 -3.21
C GLY A 517 20.56 0.81 -3.06
N GLN A 518 21.07 2.04 -3.07
CA GLN A 518 22.52 2.32 -3.10
C GLN A 518 23.35 1.70 -1.95
N TRP A 519 22.70 1.26 -0.87
CA TRP A 519 23.31 0.54 0.25
C TRP A 519 23.70 -0.92 -0.07
N GLU A 520 23.17 -1.48 -1.16
CA GLU A 520 23.51 -2.82 -1.64
C GLU A 520 24.79 -2.84 -2.46
N SER A 521 25.52 -3.96 -2.40
CA SER A 521 26.71 -4.18 -3.23
C SER A 521 26.37 -4.44 -4.71
N ASN A 522 25.14 -4.85 -5.03
CA ASN A 522 24.67 -5.17 -6.38
C ASN A 522 23.48 -4.29 -6.81
N ALA A 523 23.31 -4.07 -8.11
CA ALA A 523 22.21 -3.28 -8.68
C ALA A 523 20.89 -4.06 -8.55
N GLY A 524 19.96 -3.52 -7.76
CA GLY A 524 18.68 -4.17 -7.47
C GLY A 524 17.51 -3.29 -7.88
N HIS A 525 16.35 -3.89 -8.11
CA HIS A 525 15.14 -3.13 -8.42
C HIS A 525 14.48 -2.59 -7.14
N ASN A 526 14.01 -1.34 -7.16
CA ASN A 526 13.30 -0.70 -6.04
C ASN A 526 12.14 -1.55 -5.50
N SER A 527 11.24 -1.97 -6.40
CA SER A 527 9.99 -2.67 -6.08
C SER A 527 9.71 -3.81 -7.08
N PRO A 528 10.43 -4.95 -7.04
CA PRO A 528 10.19 -6.07 -7.96
C PRO A 528 8.94 -6.85 -7.54
N LEU A 529 8.01 -7.12 -8.47
CA LEU A 529 6.73 -7.76 -8.15
C LEU A 529 6.91 -9.12 -7.45
N THR A 530 7.97 -9.87 -7.79
CA THR A 530 8.31 -11.15 -7.12
C THR A 530 8.47 -11.02 -5.60
N SER A 531 9.09 -9.93 -5.12
CA SER A 531 9.29 -9.69 -3.69
C SER A 531 8.05 -9.06 -3.04
N GLN A 532 7.27 -8.29 -3.81
CA GLN A 532 5.95 -7.84 -3.38
C GLN A 532 5.00 -9.01 -3.09
N LYS A 533 4.99 -10.04 -3.95
CA LYS A 533 4.19 -11.26 -3.71
C LYS A 533 4.60 -11.94 -2.40
N GLN A 534 5.89 -12.07 -2.13
CA GLN A 534 6.42 -12.64 -0.88
C GLN A 534 5.99 -11.84 0.37
N THR A 535 6.02 -10.50 0.32
CA THR A 535 5.52 -9.66 1.43
C THR A 535 4.02 -9.86 1.67
N VAL A 536 3.20 -9.89 0.61
CA VAL A 536 1.75 -10.14 0.73
C VAL A 536 1.47 -11.54 1.26
N GLU A 537 2.18 -12.56 0.77
CA GLU A 537 2.08 -13.94 1.25
C GLU A 537 2.48 -14.09 2.73
N HIS A 538 3.49 -13.34 3.20
CA HIS A 538 3.87 -13.28 4.62
C HIS A 538 2.80 -12.60 5.48
N MET A 539 2.26 -11.46 5.03
CA MET A 539 1.20 -10.73 5.73
C MET A 539 -0.09 -11.54 5.85
N LEU A 540 -0.47 -12.30 4.82
CA LEU A 540 -1.65 -13.16 4.83
C LEU A 540 -1.52 -14.41 5.74
N GLN A 541 -0.33 -14.67 6.31
CA GLN A 541 -0.13 -15.69 7.35
C GLN A 541 -0.31 -15.13 8.78
N LYS A 542 -0.50 -13.80 8.94
CA LYS A 542 -0.62 -13.15 10.25
C LYS A 542 -2.11 -13.00 10.66
N PRO A 543 -2.45 -13.15 11.96
CA PRO A 543 -3.83 -13.04 12.45
C PRO A 543 -4.49 -11.70 12.11
N ASP A 544 -5.78 -11.72 11.78
CA ASP A 544 -6.61 -10.55 11.45
C ASP A 544 -6.10 -9.66 10.29
N CYS A 545 -5.01 -10.03 9.59
CA CYS A 545 -4.44 -9.33 8.44
C CYS A 545 -5.11 -9.77 7.12
N THR A 546 -6.43 -9.59 7.04
CA THR A 546 -7.24 -10.05 5.90
C THR A 546 -6.94 -9.28 4.61
N ARG A 547 -7.19 -9.90 3.44
CA ARG A 547 -6.88 -9.35 2.11
C ARG A 547 -7.41 -7.93 1.90
N ASP A 548 -8.65 -7.69 2.33
CA ASP A 548 -9.35 -6.40 2.25
C ASP A 548 -8.70 -5.31 3.11
N LYS A 549 -7.88 -5.65 4.11
CA LYS A 549 -7.08 -4.70 4.89
C LYS A 549 -5.72 -4.40 4.28
N LEU A 550 -5.18 -5.25 3.41
CA LEU A 550 -3.84 -5.05 2.83
C LEU A 550 -3.94 -4.17 1.57
N ASN A 551 -3.25 -3.03 1.56
CA ASN A 551 -3.07 -2.22 0.35
C ASN A 551 -1.61 -2.35 -0.14
N LEU A 552 -1.43 -2.62 -1.44
CA LEU A 552 -0.11 -2.84 -2.04
C LEU A 552 0.58 -1.51 -2.37
N GLY A 553 1.72 -1.23 -1.73
CA GLY A 553 2.52 -0.03 -1.99
C GLY A 553 3.27 -0.09 -3.32
N MET A 554 3.14 0.98 -4.10
CA MET A 554 3.75 1.19 -5.40
C MET A 554 4.58 2.48 -5.34
N GLY A 555 5.86 2.39 -5.72
CA GLY A 555 6.76 3.54 -5.72
C GLY A 555 6.63 4.33 -7.02
N ALA A 556 6.27 5.61 -6.96
CA ALA A 556 6.34 6.53 -8.10
C ALA A 556 7.78 7.03 -8.35
N TYR A 557 8.78 6.19 -8.07
CA TYR A 557 10.19 6.53 -8.05
C TYR A 557 11.06 5.29 -8.30
N GLY A 558 12.33 5.52 -8.61
CA GLY A 558 13.36 4.50 -8.68
C GLY A 558 14.49 4.72 -7.68
N ARG A 559 15.13 3.61 -7.31
CA ARG A 559 16.41 3.62 -6.59
C ARG A 559 17.54 3.51 -7.62
N THR A 560 18.54 4.38 -7.50
CA THR A 560 19.65 4.46 -8.45
C THR A 560 20.90 3.77 -7.88
N HIS A 561 21.73 3.22 -8.75
CA HIS A 561 23.02 2.62 -8.42
C HIS A 561 24.12 3.13 -9.35
N LEU A 562 25.38 3.02 -8.89
CA LEU A 562 26.58 3.25 -9.71
C LEU A 562 27.29 1.91 -9.95
N LEU A 563 27.16 1.37 -11.17
CA LEU A 563 27.73 0.08 -11.59
C LEU A 563 29.26 0.13 -11.59
N ALA A 564 29.89 -0.91 -11.03
CA ALA A 564 31.34 -1.08 -11.04
C ALA A 564 31.91 -1.37 -12.44
N ASN A 565 31.06 -1.86 -13.36
CA ASN A 565 31.39 -2.10 -14.77
C ASN A 565 30.24 -1.57 -15.66
N PRO A 566 30.48 -0.55 -16.52
CA PRO A 566 29.46 -0.02 -17.44
C PRO A 566 28.83 -1.04 -18.40
N SER A 567 29.50 -2.18 -18.64
CA SER A 567 29.03 -3.25 -19.52
C SER A 567 28.23 -4.34 -18.79
N ALA A 568 28.15 -4.29 -17.45
CA ALA A 568 27.36 -5.21 -16.64
C ALA A 568 26.14 -4.46 -16.10
N THR A 569 25.05 -4.48 -16.88
CA THR A 569 23.87 -3.61 -16.67
C THR A 569 22.62 -4.33 -16.20
N ALA A 570 22.65 -5.66 -16.11
CA ALA A 570 21.52 -6.46 -15.64
C ALA A 570 21.28 -6.29 -14.13
N ILE A 571 20.05 -6.58 -13.67
CA ILE A 571 19.76 -6.74 -12.23
C ILE A 571 20.70 -7.81 -11.64
N GLY A 572 21.28 -7.52 -10.47
CA GLY A 572 22.32 -8.32 -9.83
C GLY A 572 23.76 -7.96 -10.23
N SER A 573 23.98 -6.99 -11.13
CA SER A 573 25.34 -6.58 -11.52
C SER A 573 26.06 -5.81 -10.40
N PRO A 574 27.39 -6.01 -10.19
CA PRO A 574 28.12 -5.33 -9.13
C PRO A 574 28.13 -3.80 -9.24
N THR A 575 28.03 -3.14 -8.08
CA THR A 575 28.04 -1.68 -7.93
C THR A 575 29.16 -1.24 -7.00
N LEU A 576 29.35 0.06 -6.88
CA LEU A 576 30.30 0.66 -5.93
C LEU A 576 29.71 0.89 -4.52
N GLY A 577 28.41 0.64 -4.29
CA GLY A 577 27.75 0.90 -3.00
C GLY A 577 27.73 2.37 -2.54
N HIS A 578 28.22 3.30 -3.38
CA HIS A 578 28.33 4.72 -3.08
C HIS A 578 28.38 5.55 -4.36
N GLY A 579 28.07 6.85 -4.26
CA GLY A 579 28.14 7.77 -5.41
C GLY A 579 27.08 7.50 -6.49
N ALA A 580 25.99 6.83 -6.14
CA ALA A 580 24.81 6.73 -7.00
C ALA A 580 24.26 8.14 -7.30
N MET A 581 23.66 8.33 -8.48
CA MET A 581 23.27 9.67 -8.90
C MET A 581 22.06 10.20 -8.12
N ALA A 582 21.94 11.52 -8.04
CA ALA A 582 20.73 12.19 -7.59
C ALA A 582 19.84 12.59 -8.77
N GLY A 583 18.53 12.61 -8.56
CA GLY A 583 17.59 13.25 -9.48
C GLY A 583 17.76 14.78 -9.52
N PRO A 584 17.56 15.43 -10.69
CA PRO A 584 17.77 16.88 -10.86
C PRO A 584 16.83 17.79 -10.04
N TYR A 585 15.72 17.28 -9.52
CA TYR A 585 14.77 18.01 -8.67
C TYR A 585 14.51 17.30 -7.32
N THR A 586 14.68 15.98 -7.23
CA THR A 586 14.64 15.25 -5.95
C THR A 586 15.91 15.44 -5.11
N ALA A 587 17.06 15.65 -5.76
CA ALA A 587 18.36 16.02 -5.16
C ALA A 587 18.96 15.02 -4.13
N GLU A 588 18.38 13.82 -3.96
CA GLU A 588 18.87 12.76 -3.08
C GLU A 588 19.73 11.74 -3.86
N SER A 589 20.97 11.50 -3.42
CA SER A 589 21.83 10.41 -3.92
C SER A 589 21.13 9.07 -3.76
N GLY A 590 21.05 8.26 -4.82
CA GLY A 590 20.40 6.95 -4.75
C GLY A 590 18.91 6.96 -5.08
N PHE A 591 18.33 8.11 -5.42
CA PHE A 591 16.88 8.29 -5.60
C PHE A 591 16.56 9.11 -6.86
N MET A 592 15.43 8.79 -7.50
CA MET A 592 14.94 9.52 -8.68
C MET A 592 13.42 9.34 -8.83
N GLY A 593 12.65 10.43 -8.92
CA GLY A 593 11.21 10.39 -9.18
C GLY A 593 10.88 9.88 -10.59
N TYR A 594 9.69 9.33 -10.81
CA TYR A 594 9.29 8.77 -12.11
C TYR A 594 9.46 9.77 -13.26
N TYR A 595 9.02 11.02 -13.03
CA TYR A 595 9.14 12.10 -14.00
C TYR A 595 10.61 12.44 -14.34
N GLU A 596 11.55 12.19 -13.44
CA GLU A 596 12.99 12.38 -13.67
C GLU A 596 13.59 11.22 -14.49
N VAL A 597 13.15 9.97 -14.25
CA VAL A 597 13.53 8.83 -15.08
C VAL A 597 13.04 9.04 -16.52
N CYS A 598 11.83 9.57 -16.72
CA CYS A 598 11.34 9.95 -18.05
C CYS A 598 12.23 11.01 -18.73
N GLU A 599 12.78 11.99 -18.00
CA GLU A 599 13.78 12.90 -18.57
C GLU A 599 15.09 12.18 -18.95
N LYS A 600 15.55 11.20 -18.17
CA LYS A 600 16.75 10.41 -18.49
C LYS A 600 16.57 9.54 -19.74
N LEU A 601 15.40 8.92 -19.90
CA LEU A 601 15.02 8.22 -21.13
C LEU A 601 14.98 9.15 -22.34
N LYS A 602 14.41 10.36 -22.20
CA LYS A 602 14.47 11.42 -23.24
C LYS A 602 15.91 11.91 -23.52
N GLN A 603 16.85 11.74 -22.58
CA GLN A 603 18.28 12.05 -22.74
C GLN A 603 19.08 10.88 -23.36
N GLY A 604 18.43 9.80 -23.80
CA GLY A 604 19.07 8.68 -24.52
C GLY A 604 19.56 7.53 -23.63
N TRP A 605 19.04 7.40 -22.40
CA TRP A 605 19.26 6.21 -21.58
C TRP A 605 18.61 4.96 -22.20
N THR A 606 19.28 3.83 -22.10
CA THR A 606 18.70 2.53 -22.48
C THR A 606 17.68 2.11 -21.43
N LYS A 607 16.51 1.64 -21.87
CA LYS A 607 15.49 1.00 -21.03
C LYS A 607 15.44 -0.49 -21.34
N GLU A 608 15.46 -1.30 -20.29
CA GLU A 608 15.29 -2.75 -20.35
C GLU A 608 14.07 -3.19 -19.55
N TRP A 609 13.65 -4.45 -19.74
CA TRP A 609 12.53 -5.06 -19.03
C TRP A 609 12.92 -6.40 -18.41
N SER A 610 12.70 -6.57 -17.11
CA SER A 610 12.84 -7.86 -16.44
C SER A 610 11.53 -8.63 -16.50
N ASP A 611 11.44 -9.64 -17.36
CA ASP A 611 10.28 -10.53 -17.39
C ASP A 611 10.20 -11.50 -16.20
N GLN A 612 11.28 -11.66 -15.44
CA GLN A 612 11.28 -12.38 -14.17
C GLN A 612 10.62 -11.56 -13.05
N HIS A 613 10.97 -10.28 -12.93
CA HIS A 613 10.51 -9.41 -11.85
C HIS A 613 9.31 -8.52 -12.21
N LYS A 614 8.87 -8.54 -13.47
CA LYS A 614 7.78 -7.73 -14.07
C LYS A 614 7.94 -6.22 -13.86
N VAL A 615 9.17 -5.75 -14.04
CA VAL A 615 9.58 -4.35 -13.84
C VAL A 615 10.63 -3.91 -14.87
N PRO A 616 10.67 -2.62 -15.25
CA PRO A 616 11.73 -2.09 -16.09
C PRO A 616 12.98 -1.74 -15.26
N TYR A 617 14.06 -1.43 -15.95
CA TYR A 617 15.17 -0.66 -15.40
C TYR A 617 15.80 0.16 -16.53
N ALA A 618 16.59 1.18 -16.20
CA ALA A 618 17.24 2.03 -17.19
C ALA A 618 18.69 2.35 -16.81
N TYR A 619 19.55 2.56 -17.80
CA TYR A 619 20.96 2.86 -17.57
C TYR A 619 21.62 3.74 -18.65
N SER A 620 22.74 4.37 -18.28
CA SER A 620 23.63 5.08 -19.19
C SER A 620 25.06 5.14 -18.61
N GLY A 621 26.00 4.43 -19.23
CA GLY A 621 27.31 4.17 -18.66
C GLY A 621 27.18 3.38 -17.35
N SER A 622 27.93 3.77 -16.31
CA SER A 622 27.75 3.17 -14.97
C SER A 622 26.48 3.61 -14.23
N ASN A 623 25.74 4.62 -14.70
CA ASN A 623 24.53 5.06 -13.99
C ASN A 623 23.37 4.11 -14.31
N TRP A 624 22.66 3.66 -13.27
CA TRP A 624 21.58 2.67 -13.39
C TRP A 624 20.43 3.04 -12.45
N VAL A 625 19.17 2.76 -12.84
CA VAL A 625 17.98 2.99 -12.02
C VAL A 625 16.93 1.88 -12.21
N GLY A 626 16.44 1.33 -11.09
CA GLY A 626 15.31 0.41 -11.05
C GLY A 626 14.08 1.16 -10.54
N TYR A 627 13.03 1.24 -11.36
CA TYR A 627 11.89 2.14 -11.20
C TYR A 627 10.61 1.50 -11.77
N ASP A 628 9.43 1.96 -11.37
CA ASP A 628 8.16 1.50 -11.94
C ASP A 628 7.70 2.34 -13.15
N ASP A 629 6.97 1.71 -14.08
CA ASP A 629 6.32 2.36 -15.22
C ASP A 629 4.87 1.87 -15.40
N ILE A 630 4.15 2.41 -16.40
CA ILE A 630 2.78 1.98 -16.71
C ILE A 630 2.66 0.45 -16.87
N LYS A 631 3.65 -0.26 -17.40
CA LYS A 631 3.60 -1.72 -17.61
C LYS A 631 3.80 -2.49 -16.30
N SER A 632 4.73 -2.09 -15.44
CA SER A 632 4.90 -2.74 -14.13
C SER A 632 3.75 -2.40 -13.19
N ILE A 633 3.29 -1.15 -13.16
CA ILE A 633 2.09 -0.73 -12.41
C ILE A 633 0.84 -1.48 -12.91
N THR A 634 0.72 -1.75 -14.22
CA THR A 634 -0.34 -2.62 -14.75
C THR A 634 -0.29 -4.00 -14.09
N HIS A 635 0.85 -4.69 -14.12
CA HIS A 635 0.98 -6.02 -13.50
C HIS A 635 0.81 -6.03 -11.97
N LYS A 636 1.14 -4.93 -11.28
CA LYS A 636 0.92 -4.77 -9.84
C LYS A 636 -0.55 -4.52 -9.50
N ALA A 637 -1.25 -3.73 -10.30
CA ALA A 637 -2.68 -3.50 -10.15
C ALA A 637 -3.53 -4.72 -10.56
N GLU A 638 -3.09 -5.47 -11.58
CA GLU A 638 -3.61 -6.81 -11.90
C GLU A 638 -3.47 -7.74 -10.68
N TYR A 639 -2.29 -7.81 -10.05
CA TYR A 639 -2.06 -8.62 -8.85
C TYR A 639 -2.93 -8.21 -7.63
N VAL A 640 -3.19 -6.91 -7.45
CA VAL A 640 -4.15 -6.40 -6.44
C VAL A 640 -5.56 -6.95 -6.66
N ASN A 641 -5.95 -7.18 -7.92
CA ASN A 641 -7.21 -7.85 -8.26
C ASN A 641 -7.11 -9.38 -8.12
N GLU A 642 -6.04 -10.02 -8.61
CA GLU A 642 -5.81 -11.49 -8.53
C GLU A 642 -5.91 -12.01 -7.08
N MET A 643 -5.32 -11.27 -6.13
CA MET A 643 -5.28 -11.64 -4.71
C MET A 643 -6.43 -11.03 -3.88
N ASP A 644 -7.35 -10.35 -4.53
CA ASP A 644 -8.45 -9.58 -3.93
C ASP A 644 -8.02 -8.64 -2.78
N LEU A 645 -6.90 -7.93 -2.97
CA LEU A 645 -6.37 -7.02 -1.95
C LEU A 645 -7.23 -5.76 -1.81
N GLY A 646 -7.18 -5.13 -0.63
CA GLY A 646 -7.96 -3.95 -0.28
C GLY A 646 -7.72 -2.73 -1.16
N GLY A 647 -6.56 -2.63 -1.81
CA GLY A 647 -6.26 -1.55 -2.73
C GLY A 647 -4.80 -1.42 -3.16
N ALA A 648 -4.52 -0.30 -3.83
CA ALA A 648 -3.18 0.17 -4.17
C ALA A 648 -2.84 1.42 -3.34
N MET A 649 -1.59 1.50 -2.89
CA MET A 649 -1.03 2.65 -2.18
C MET A 649 0.14 3.22 -2.99
N PHE A 650 0.30 4.55 -2.99
CA PHE A 650 1.35 5.24 -3.74
C PHE A 650 2.23 6.13 -2.87
N TRP A 651 3.53 5.84 -2.90
CA TRP A 651 4.60 6.72 -2.42
C TRP A 651 5.34 7.29 -3.65
N THR A 652 5.07 8.50 -4.13
CA THR A 652 4.10 9.53 -3.65
C THR A 652 3.37 10.14 -4.86
N MET A 653 2.29 10.89 -4.64
CA MET A 653 1.62 11.61 -5.75
C MET A 653 2.51 12.68 -6.39
N ASP A 654 3.44 13.23 -5.61
CA ASP A 654 4.36 14.29 -6.01
C ASP A 654 5.61 13.79 -6.76
N LEU A 655 5.75 12.47 -6.98
CA LEU A 655 6.83 11.84 -7.74
C LEU A 655 6.39 11.20 -9.07
N ASP A 656 5.09 11.04 -9.29
CA ASP A 656 4.49 10.70 -10.60
C ASP A 656 4.57 11.91 -11.57
N ASP A 657 4.29 11.75 -12.87
CA ASP A 657 4.24 12.89 -13.82
C ASP A 657 2.94 13.70 -13.64
N PHE A 658 2.82 14.39 -12.52
CA PHE A 658 1.67 15.23 -12.15
C PHE A 658 1.44 16.43 -13.10
N ARG A 659 2.46 16.84 -13.86
CA ARG A 659 2.37 17.88 -14.89
C ARG A 659 1.91 17.31 -16.23
N GLY A 660 2.35 16.09 -16.56
CA GLY A 660 2.09 15.37 -17.81
C GLY A 660 3.03 15.76 -18.95
N ASP A 661 4.15 16.43 -18.66
CA ASP A 661 5.11 16.95 -19.64
C ASP A 661 6.45 16.19 -19.67
N LYS A 662 6.70 15.30 -18.71
CA LYS A 662 7.97 14.57 -18.58
C LYS A 662 7.94 13.21 -19.27
N CYS A 663 6.86 12.46 -19.14
CA CYS A 663 6.68 11.15 -19.78
C CYS A 663 5.89 11.23 -21.09
N ASN A 664 5.14 12.33 -21.31
CA ASN A 664 4.17 12.56 -22.40
C ASN A 664 2.85 11.74 -22.29
N GLU A 665 2.67 10.95 -21.23
CA GLU A 665 1.63 9.92 -21.12
C GLU A 665 0.30 10.45 -20.53
N GLY A 666 0.25 11.72 -20.13
CA GLY A 666 -0.86 12.35 -19.41
C GLY A 666 -0.45 12.73 -17.99
N LYS A 667 -1.37 13.32 -17.21
CA LYS A 667 -1.14 13.67 -15.80
C LYS A 667 -1.32 12.45 -14.89
N PHE A 668 -0.44 12.31 -13.90
CA PHE A 668 -0.42 11.20 -12.94
C PHE A 668 -0.56 9.82 -13.64
N PRO A 669 0.28 9.50 -14.64
CA PRO A 669 0.14 8.30 -15.45
C PRO A 669 0.21 7.00 -14.65
N LEU A 670 1.06 6.90 -13.62
CA LEU A 670 1.15 5.70 -12.79
C LEU A 670 -0.09 5.53 -11.92
N ILE A 671 -0.49 6.59 -11.21
CA ILE A 671 -1.63 6.52 -10.28
C ILE A 671 -2.95 6.29 -11.04
N ASN A 672 -3.16 6.95 -12.19
CA ASN A 672 -4.34 6.69 -13.02
C ASN A 672 -4.34 5.27 -13.63
N THR A 673 -3.18 4.71 -14.00
CA THR A 673 -3.07 3.33 -14.48
C THR A 673 -3.53 2.35 -13.41
N ALA A 674 -2.98 2.44 -12.18
CA ALA A 674 -3.37 1.57 -11.09
C ALA A 674 -4.85 1.73 -10.73
N LYS A 675 -5.31 2.98 -10.57
CA LYS A 675 -6.70 3.33 -10.27
C LYS A 675 -7.68 2.70 -11.24
N ASP A 676 -7.42 2.79 -12.54
CA ASP A 676 -8.34 2.29 -13.56
C ASP A 676 -8.42 0.76 -13.53
N ILE A 677 -7.29 0.09 -13.30
CA ILE A 677 -7.23 -1.38 -13.22
C ILE A 677 -7.85 -1.91 -11.91
N VAL A 678 -7.56 -1.34 -10.74
CA VAL A 678 -8.16 -1.80 -9.47
C VAL A 678 -9.67 -1.51 -9.38
N ASN A 679 -10.19 -0.63 -10.24
CA ASN A 679 -11.62 -0.39 -10.43
C ASN A 679 -12.22 -1.13 -11.64
N GLY A 680 -11.53 -2.16 -12.16
CA GLY A 680 -12.08 -3.10 -13.14
C GLY A 680 -12.22 -2.57 -14.56
N LYS A 681 -11.50 -1.51 -14.95
CA LYS A 681 -11.40 -1.09 -16.35
C LYS A 681 -10.27 -1.87 -17.04
N GLU A 682 -10.47 -2.23 -18.31
CA GLU A 682 -9.42 -2.89 -19.10
C GLU A 682 -8.22 -1.95 -19.35
N PRO A 683 -6.97 -2.47 -19.36
CA PRO A 683 -5.78 -1.67 -19.63
C PRO A 683 -5.83 -0.97 -20.99
N SER A 684 -5.64 0.35 -21.00
CA SER A 684 -5.56 1.15 -22.24
C SER A 684 -4.24 0.90 -22.97
N THR A 685 -4.17 -0.19 -23.73
CA THR A 685 -2.98 -0.69 -24.47
C THR A 685 -2.57 0.16 -25.69
N LYS A 686 -2.82 1.48 -25.66
CA LYS A 686 -2.25 2.45 -26.59
C LYS A 686 -1.46 3.52 -25.83
N PRO A 687 -0.21 3.81 -26.20
CA PRO A 687 0.49 4.96 -25.67
C PRO A 687 -0.26 6.23 -26.07
N THR A 688 -0.66 7.02 -25.08
CA THR A 688 -1.23 8.36 -25.29
C THR A 688 -0.12 9.30 -25.74
N THR A 689 0.25 9.26 -27.02
CA THR A 689 1.29 10.12 -27.58
C THR A 689 0.79 11.56 -27.63
N THR A 690 0.97 12.30 -26.53
CA THR A 690 0.52 13.69 -26.36
C THR A 690 1.35 14.66 -27.20
N ARG A 691 1.23 14.58 -28.53
CA ARG A 691 1.90 15.47 -29.47
C ARG A 691 1.06 16.75 -29.68
N THR A 692 1.33 17.76 -28.86
CA THR A 692 0.78 19.11 -29.00
C THR A 692 1.20 19.76 -30.33
N THR A 693 0.31 19.71 -31.32
CA THR A 693 0.31 20.54 -32.55
C THR A 693 -1.11 20.49 -33.15
N PRO A 694 -1.56 21.48 -33.95
CA PRO A 694 -2.78 22.20 -33.56
C PRO A 694 -4.09 21.56 -34.01
N THR A 695 -5.13 21.81 -33.20
CA THR A 695 -6.57 21.78 -33.50
C THR A 695 -6.97 21.27 -34.89
N THR A 696 -7.15 19.94 -35.01
CA THR A 696 -7.94 19.34 -36.08
C THR A 696 -9.12 18.56 -35.50
N THR A 697 -10.30 18.81 -36.06
CA THR A 697 -11.61 18.38 -35.54
C THR A 697 -11.74 16.84 -35.47
N PRO A 698 -12.39 16.27 -34.44
CA PRO A 698 -12.67 14.83 -34.40
C PRO A 698 -13.43 14.33 -35.63
N LYS A 699 -12.97 13.22 -36.19
CA LYS A 699 -13.68 12.47 -37.24
C LYS A 699 -14.76 11.60 -36.58
N PRO A 700 -16.02 11.61 -37.05
CA PRO A 700 -17.07 10.78 -36.47
C PRO A 700 -16.86 9.31 -36.83
N ASP A 701 -17.25 8.41 -35.92
CA ASP A 701 -17.28 6.97 -36.17
C ASP A 701 -18.70 6.41 -36.01
N GLN A 702 -18.97 5.32 -36.75
CA GLN A 702 -20.18 4.52 -36.86
C GLN A 702 -21.53 5.24 -37.04
N THR A 703 -22.08 5.08 -38.25
CA THR A 703 -23.46 5.45 -38.59
C THR A 703 -24.46 4.42 -38.06
N ASP A 704 -25.26 4.80 -37.06
CA ASP A 704 -26.48 4.06 -36.72
C ASP A 704 -27.55 4.31 -37.80
N THR A 705 -28.27 3.26 -38.23
CA THR A 705 -29.02 3.26 -39.50
C THR A 705 -30.50 3.64 -39.32
N ALA A 706 -30.82 4.43 -38.28
CA ALA A 706 -32.18 4.74 -37.85
C ALA A 706 -32.48 6.26 -37.84
N GLY A 707 -33.05 6.76 -38.94
CA GLY A 707 -33.67 8.09 -39.02
C GLY A 707 -32.74 9.22 -39.49
N SER A 708 -33.05 9.79 -40.66
CA SER A 708 -32.39 11.00 -41.16
C SER A 708 -33.06 12.26 -40.58
N TYR A 709 -32.88 12.49 -39.28
CA TYR A 709 -33.47 13.63 -38.55
C TYR A 709 -32.98 15.00 -39.07
N CYS A 710 -31.78 15.04 -39.67
CA CYS A 710 -31.12 16.26 -40.13
C CYS A 710 -31.33 16.48 -41.64
N LEU A 711 -32.54 16.91 -42.03
CA LEU A 711 -32.87 17.27 -43.41
C LEU A 711 -33.31 18.74 -43.52
N TYR A 712 -32.46 19.55 -44.16
CA TYR A 712 -32.74 20.93 -44.61
C TYR A 712 -32.90 22.03 -43.55
N SER A 713 -32.02 22.06 -42.53
CA SER A 713 -31.75 23.30 -41.77
C SER A 713 -30.30 23.77 -41.97
N LYS A 714 -30.10 25.09 -42.11
CA LYS A 714 -28.75 25.69 -42.16
C LYS A 714 -28.14 25.93 -40.77
N GLU A 715 -28.93 25.74 -39.71
CA GLU A 715 -28.54 26.03 -38.32
C GLU A 715 -28.29 24.76 -37.52
N LYS A 716 -27.48 24.87 -36.46
CA LYS A 716 -27.04 23.75 -35.64
C LYS A 716 -28.14 23.27 -34.70
N GLN A 717 -29.06 22.46 -35.23
CA GLN A 717 -30.19 21.93 -34.47
C GLN A 717 -29.79 20.74 -33.59
N ILE A 718 -30.41 20.67 -32.41
CA ILE A 718 -30.21 19.62 -31.41
C ILE A 718 -31.59 19.18 -30.87
N TYR A 719 -31.83 17.88 -30.91
CA TYR A 719 -33.12 17.23 -30.61
C TYR A 719 -32.97 16.25 -29.46
N ALA A 720 -33.96 16.18 -28.57
CA ALA A 720 -33.96 15.21 -27.48
C ALA A 720 -34.24 13.78 -27.99
N ASN A 721 -33.51 12.76 -27.51
CA ASN A 721 -33.85 11.38 -27.84
C ASN A 721 -34.94 10.86 -26.88
N VAL A 722 -36.19 10.94 -27.34
CA VAL A 722 -37.34 10.44 -26.59
C VAL A 722 -37.36 8.92 -26.40
N SER A 723 -36.58 8.14 -27.17
CA SER A 723 -36.59 6.67 -27.07
C SER A 723 -35.83 6.13 -25.84
N ASN A 724 -34.89 6.90 -25.28
CA ASN A 724 -34.18 6.56 -24.04
C ASN A 724 -34.44 7.57 -22.91
N ASN A 725 -35.70 8.01 -22.76
CA ASN A 725 -36.16 8.93 -21.72
C ASN A 725 -35.32 10.23 -21.63
N CYS A 726 -34.95 10.80 -22.79
CA CYS A 726 -34.12 12.00 -22.89
C CYS A 726 -32.69 11.86 -22.29
N GLN A 727 -32.19 10.66 -21.98
CA GLN A 727 -30.80 10.44 -21.51
C GLN A 727 -29.75 10.59 -22.66
N SER A 728 -30.19 10.73 -23.91
CA SER A 728 -29.35 11.13 -25.04
C SER A 728 -30.03 12.19 -25.91
N TYR A 729 -29.28 12.79 -26.82
CA TYR A 729 -29.74 13.78 -27.77
C TYR A 729 -29.04 13.62 -29.13
N TYR A 730 -29.70 14.05 -30.18
CA TYR A 730 -29.20 14.03 -31.56
C TYR A 730 -28.76 15.44 -31.96
N GLU A 731 -27.51 15.58 -32.40
CA GLU A 731 -26.91 16.82 -32.89
C GLU A 731 -26.76 16.76 -34.42
N CYS A 732 -27.30 17.76 -35.12
CA CYS A 732 -27.09 17.91 -36.56
C CYS A 732 -25.78 18.64 -36.85
N LEU A 733 -24.86 17.94 -37.53
CA LEU A 733 -23.58 18.49 -37.98
C LEU A 733 -23.51 18.51 -39.51
N THR A 734 -22.86 19.52 -40.08
CA THR A 734 -22.53 19.56 -41.51
C THR A 734 -21.04 19.26 -41.67
N THR A 735 -20.69 18.29 -42.50
CA THR A 735 -19.29 17.93 -42.78
C THR A 735 -18.58 19.02 -43.58
N PRO A 736 -17.22 19.03 -43.63
CA PRO A 736 -16.47 19.90 -44.55
C PRO A 736 -16.83 19.72 -46.03
N SER A 737 -17.42 18.59 -46.40
CA SER A 737 -17.97 18.30 -47.74
C SER A 737 -19.43 18.74 -47.94
N GLY A 738 -20.01 19.51 -47.02
CA GLY A 738 -21.38 20.04 -47.13
C GLY A 738 -22.50 19.03 -46.85
N LYS A 739 -22.18 17.78 -46.47
CA LYS A 739 -23.17 16.74 -46.16
C LYS A 739 -23.66 16.88 -44.73
N GLN A 740 -24.97 16.86 -44.51
CA GLN A 740 -25.52 16.83 -43.15
C GLN A 740 -25.49 15.39 -42.60
N ILE A 741 -25.14 15.26 -41.33
CA ILE A 741 -25.10 14.00 -40.57
C ILE A 741 -25.73 14.21 -39.19
N THR A 742 -26.46 13.20 -38.72
CA THR A 742 -26.95 13.12 -37.34
C THR A 742 -25.87 12.46 -36.47
N VAL A 743 -25.53 13.05 -35.32
CA VAL A 743 -24.64 12.43 -34.32
C VAL A 743 -25.40 12.27 -33.01
N SER A 744 -25.49 11.04 -32.49
CA SER A 744 -26.05 10.78 -31.16
C SER A 744 -25.03 11.08 -30.07
N ARG A 745 -25.44 11.74 -28.99
CA ARG A 745 -24.63 12.03 -27.80
C ARG A 745 -25.41 11.67 -26.54
N LYS A 746 -24.79 10.95 -25.61
CA LYS A 746 -25.35 10.64 -24.29
C LYS A 746 -25.10 11.80 -23.33
N CYS A 747 -26.04 12.09 -22.43
CA CYS A 747 -25.77 12.93 -21.27
C CYS A 747 -24.96 12.14 -20.23
N PRO A 748 -24.05 12.79 -19.46
CA PRO A 748 -23.40 12.14 -18.32
C PRO A 748 -24.44 11.77 -17.27
N THR A 749 -24.51 10.51 -16.85
CA THR A 749 -25.38 10.07 -15.75
C THR A 749 -25.03 10.84 -14.46
N PRO A 750 -26.00 11.35 -13.68
CA PRO A 750 -27.47 11.20 -13.76
C PRO A 750 -28.19 12.40 -14.41
N LEU A 751 -27.62 13.01 -15.46
CA LEU A 751 -28.22 14.15 -16.16
C LEU A 751 -29.11 13.71 -17.33
N ILE A 752 -30.18 14.47 -17.57
CA ILE A 752 -31.16 14.27 -18.65
C ILE A 752 -31.12 15.50 -19.58
N TYR A 753 -31.27 15.31 -20.89
CA TYR A 753 -31.28 16.41 -21.86
C TYR A 753 -32.60 17.21 -21.79
N SER A 754 -32.50 18.50 -21.45
CA SER A 754 -33.61 19.45 -21.54
C SER A 754 -33.64 20.07 -22.93
N GLU A 755 -34.76 19.90 -23.63
CA GLU A 755 -34.93 20.40 -24.99
C GLU A 755 -35.08 21.93 -25.06
N ASP A 756 -35.63 22.56 -24.02
CA ASP A 756 -35.76 24.03 -23.90
C ASP A 756 -34.43 24.69 -23.51
N LYS A 757 -33.74 24.13 -22.51
CA LYS A 757 -32.42 24.63 -22.06
C LYS A 757 -31.27 24.21 -23.00
N LYS A 758 -31.55 23.39 -24.02
CA LYS A 758 -30.65 22.77 -25.00
C LYS A 758 -29.39 22.10 -24.40
N LYS A 759 -29.48 21.61 -23.16
CA LYS A 759 -28.35 21.04 -22.40
C LYS A 759 -28.79 19.91 -21.46
N CYS A 760 -27.84 19.09 -21.03
CA CYS A 760 -28.04 18.14 -19.94
C CYS A 760 -28.24 18.88 -18.60
N VAL A 761 -29.23 18.48 -17.81
CA VAL A 761 -29.58 19.06 -16.49
C VAL A 761 -29.87 17.96 -15.47
N LYS A 762 -29.83 18.28 -14.17
CA LYS A 762 -30.24 17.33 -13.13
C LYS A 762 -31.76 17.14 -13.19
N GLU A 763 -32.25 15.92 -13.00
CA GLU A 763 -33.69 15.60 -13.05
C GLU A 763 -34.54 16.49 -12.11
N LYS A 764 -34.00 16.85 -10.94
CA LYS A 764 -34.65 17.76 -9.97
C LYS A 764 -34.86 19.20 -10.49
N GLU A 765 -34.21 19.61 -11.59
CA GLU A 765 -34.39 20.90 -12.27
C GLU A 765 -35.50 20.89 -13.35
N LEU A 766 -36.23 19.79 -13.51
CA LEU A 766 -37.34 19.63 -14.47
C LEU A 766 -38.73 19.95 -13.87
N ASN A 767 -38.83 20.11 -12.55
CA ASN A 767 -40.11 20.29 -11.86
C ASN A 767 -40.73 21.69 -12.04
N ASP A 768 -39.95 22.70 -12.44
CA ASP A 768 -40.49 24.00 -12.82
C ASP A 768 -40.99 24.00 -14.27
N VAL A 769 -42.31 23.87 -14.41
CA VAL A 769 -43.13 24.25 -15.57
C VAL A 769 -42.82 23.54 -16.91
N GLN A 770 -43.59 22.47 -17.17
CA GLN A 770 -43.93 21.94 -18.51
C GLN A 770 -42.81 21.36 -19.42
N ILE A 771 -41.58 21.14 -18.96
CA ILE A 771 -40.55 20.44 -19.74
C ILE A 771 -40.89 18.94 -19.90
N LYS A 772 -41.78 18.61 -20.85
CA LYS A 772 -42.08 17.24 -21.27
C LYS A 772 -41.04 16.78 -22.29
N CYS A 773 -40.41 15.63 -22.08
CA CYS A 773 -39.75 14.86 -23.14
C CYS A 773 -40.83 14.53 -24.21
N SER A 774 -40.88 15.29 -25.31
CA SER A 774 -42.18 15.70 -25.87
C SER A 774 -42.87 14.65 -26.76
N THR A 775 -44.07 14.22 -26.34
CA THR A 775 -44.82 13.11 -26.96
C THR A 775 -45.65 13.55 -28.17
N LYS A 776 -45.01 13.89 -29.31
CA LYS A 776 -45.77 14.16 -30.56
C LYS A 776 -45.05 13.97 -31.92
N LEU A 777 -44.18 12.98 -32.04
CA LEU A 777 -43.84 12.39 -33.36
C LEU A 777 -44.42 10.97 -33.47
N ARG A 778 -45.28 10.74 -34.46
CA ARG A 778 -45.76 9.39 -34.81
C ARG A 778 -44.86 8.81 -35.90
N PHE A 779 -44.33 7.62 -35.66
CA PHE A 779 -43.54 6.86 -36.62
C PHE A 779 -44.40 6.38 -37.81
N PRO A 780 -43.80 6.13 -38.99
CA PRO A 780 -44.55 5.98 -40.24
C PRO A 780 -45.45 4.74 -40.26
N THR A 781 -46.70 4.93 -40.69
CA THR A 781 -47.62 3.84 -41.03
C THR A 781 -47.23 3.22 -42.38
N THR A 782 -47.00 1.92 -42.40
CA THR A 782 -46.66 1.17 -43.61
C THR A 782 -47.86 1.00 -44.55
N SER A 783 -47.59 1.06 -45.86
CA SER A 783 -48.47 0.76 -47.00
C SER A 783 -49.73 1.63 -47.20
N ILE A 784 -49.86 2.21 -48.40
CA ILE A 784 -50.79 1.74 -49.45
C ILE A 784 -50.55 2.52 -50.77
N SER A 785 -51.12 2.00 -51.85
CA SER A 785 -50.88 2.24 -53.28
C SER A 785 -50.78 3.66 -53.84
N SER A 786 -50.19 3.71 -55.05
CA SER A 786 -50.49 4.65 -56.14
C SER A 786 -50.30 6.15 -55.86
N THR A 787 -49.08 6.63 -56.07
CA THR A 787 -48.81 8.02 -56.49
C THR A 787 -47.96 7.97 -57.77
N ASN A 788 -48.25 8.84 -58.74
CA ASN A 788 -47.68 8.76 -60.09
C ASN A 788 -46.23 9.26 -60.18
N CYS A 789 -45.29 8.41 -59.77
CA CYS A 789 -43.85 8.62 -59.96
C CYS A 789 -43.39 8.29 -61.38
N TRP A 790 -43.37 9.29 -62.27
CA TRP A 790 -42.92 9.14 -63.67
C TRP A 790 -41.43 9.44 -63.86
N ASP A 791 -40.81 10.19 -62.95
CA ASP A 791 -39.36 10.47 -62.90
C ASP A 791 -38.77 9.94 -61.58
N PRO A 792 -37.81 8.98 -61.60
CA PRO A 792 -37.16 8.45 -60.41
C PRO A 792 -36.42 9.49 -59.54
N SER A 793 -36.12 10.67 -60.06
CA SER A 793 -35.44 11.77 -59.35
C SER A 793 -36.38 12.85 -58.79
N SER A 794 -37.70 12.64 -58.93
CA SER A 794 -38.74 13.59 -58.53
C SER A 794 -39.29 13.33 -57.12
N PHE A 795 -39.95 14.34 -56.56
CA PHE A 795 -40.74 14.24 -55.33
C PHE A 795 -42.17 14.68 -55.65
N VAL A 796 -43.15 13.82 -55.35
CA VAL A 796 -44.56 14.05 -55.67
C VAL A 796 -45.33 14.35 -54.38
N ALA A 797 -45.78 15.59 -54.24
CA ALA A 797 -46.65 16.02 -53.15
C ALA A 797 -48.07 15.44 -53.32
N ASP A 798 -48.81 15.27 -52.22
CA ASP A 798 -50.26 15.10 -52.30
C ASP A 798 -50.99 16.45 -52.52
N THR A 799 -52.29 16.39 -52.79
CA THR A 799 -53.12 17.56 -53.16
C THR A 799 -53.27 18.62 -52.05
N LYS A 800 -52.69 18.39 -50.86
CA LYS A 800 -52.60 19.38 -49.77
C LYS A 800 -51.15 19.76 -49.44
N CYS A 801 -50.19 19.22 -50.20
CA CYS A 801 -48.75 19.19 -49.94
C CYS A 801 -48.38 18.84 -48.49
N ARG A 802 -49.25 18.16 -47.75
CA ARG A 802 -48.98 17.83 -46.34
C ARG A 802 -48.10 16.60 -46.26
N PHE A 803 -48.26 15.70 -47.23
CA PHE A 803 -47.38 14.56 -47.42
C PHE A 803 -46.75 14.63 -48.81
N PHE A 804 -45.56 14.05 -48.95
CA PHE A 804 -44.88 13.90 -50.23
C PHE A 804 -44.20 12.55 -50.34
N THR A 805 -44.15 12.00 -51.55
CA THR A 805 -43.50 10.73 -51.87
C THR A 805 -42.19 11.02 -52.61
N ASP A 806 -41.08 10.48 -52.11
CA ASP A 806 -39.82 10.39 -52.84
C ASP A 806 -39.93 9.27 -53.88
N CYS A 807 -39.78 9.58 -55.16
CA CYS A 807 -39.92 8.59 -56.22
C CYS A 807 -38.71 7.66 -56.39
N SER A 808 -37.57 8.00 -55.79
CA SER A 808 -36.37 7.14 -55.79
C SER A 808 -36.48 6.00 -54.77
N THR A 809 -36.98 6.29 -53.56
CA THR A 809 -37.16 5.32 -52.47
C THR A 809 -38.57 4.75 -52.36
N LYS A 810 -39.56 5.38 -53.03
CA LYS A 810 -41.01 5.12 -52.93
C LYS A 810 -41.56 5.28 -51.50
N GLN A 811 -40.86 6.00 -50.62
CA GLN A 811 -41.32 6.31 -49.27
C GLN A 811 -42.13 7.61 -49.26
N ARG A 812 -43.20 7.63 -48.45
CA ARG A 812 -44.04 8.81 -48.20
C ARG A 812 -43.70 9.41 -46.85
N TYR A 813 -43.48 10.72 -46.84
CA TYR A 813 -43.13 11.53 -45.67
C TYR A 813 -44.24 12.55 -45.39
N GLU A 814 -44.37 12.99 -44.13
CA GLU A 814 -45.26 14.09 -43.74
C GLU A 814 -44.41 15.34 -43.45
N CYS A 815 -44.85 16.51 -43.90
CA CYS A 815 -44.25 17.78 -43.52
C CYS A 815 -44.62 18.14 -42.07
N PRO A 816 -43.74 18.85 -41.32
CA PRO A 816 -44.06 19.35 -39.99
C PRO A 816 -45.38 20.15 -39.93
N PRO A 817 -46.04 20.22 -38.76
CA PRO A 817 -47.20 21.08 -38.56
C PRO A 817 -46.98 22.50 -39.11
N ASP A 818 -48.04 23.09 -39.66
CA ASP A 818 -48.06 24.44 -40.23
C ASP A 818 -47.07 24.67 -41.41
N SER A 819 -46.65 23.59 -42.07
CA SER A 819 -45.81 23.60 -43.27
C SER A 819 -46.34 22.68 -44.39
N SER A 820 -45.95 23.00 -45.63
CA SER A 820 -46.35 22.30 -46.86
C SER A 820 -45.13 22.04 -47.76
N PHE A 821 -45.13 20.95 -48.50
CA PHE A 821 -44.05 20.58 -49.42
C PHE A 821 -44.08 21.41 -50.71
N ALA A 822 -43.07 22.24 -50.92
CA ALA A 822 -42.88 22.98 -52.15
C ALA A 822 -42.09 22.12 -53.15
N SER A 823 -42.78 21.44 -54.07
CA SER A 823 -42.17 20.48 -55.01
C SER A 823 -41.07 21.09 -55.90
N ASN A 824 -41.21 22.37 -56.26
CA ASN A 824 -40.18 23.14 -56.98
C ASN A 824 -38.91 23.40 -56.16
N LEU A 825 -39.02 23.42 -54.82
CA LEU A 825 -37.89 23.59 -53.88
C LEU A 825 -37.44 22.25 -53.25
N LYS A 826 -38.11 21.14 -53.57
CA LYS A 826 -37.91 19.78 -53.02
C LYS A 826 -37.82 19.75 -51.48
N ARG A 827 -38.59 20.59 -50.77
CA ARG A 827 -38.59 20.71 -49.29
C ARG A 827 -39.92 21.21 -48.72
N CYS A 828 -40.17 20.94 -47.44
CA CYS A 828 -41.23 21.59 -46.66
C CYS A 828 -40.89 23.06 -46.41
N VAL A 829 -41.88 23.95 -46.49
CA VAL A 829 -41.79 25.38 -46.12
C VAL A 829 -43.07 25.83 -45.41
N PRO A 830 -43.07 26.91 -44.60
CA PRO A 830 -44.27 27.39 -43.90
C PRO A 830 -45.45 27.62 -44.86
N GLN A 831 -46.66 27.27 -44.40
CA GLN A 831 -47.83 27.04 -45.26
C GLN A 831 -48.26 28.22 -46.15
N GLN A 832 -47.87 29.44 -45.78
CA GLN A 832 -48.27 30.70 -46.44
C GLN A 832 -47.76 30.87 -47.90
N ASN A 833 -46.81 30.05 -48.35
CA ASN A 833 -46.10 30.25 -49.64
C ASN A 833 -46.12 29.03 -50.58
N VAL A 834 -47.08 28.10 -50.45
CA VAL A 834 -47.17 26.89 -51.30
C VAL A 834 -48.51 26.81 -52.03
N GLN A 835 -48.48 26.92 -53.36
CA GLN A 835 -49.61 26.50 -54.20
C GLN A 835 -49.54 24.99 -54.43
N CYS A 836 -50.42 24.25 -53.76
CA CYS A 836 -50.65 22.84 -54.05
C CYS A 836 -51.55 22.71 -55.28
N TRP A 837 -51.00 22.12 -56.34
CA TRP A 837 -51.77 21.77 -57.53
C TRP A 837 -52.55 20.49 -57.26
N SER A 838 -53.79 20.43 -57.76
CA SER A 838 -54.76 19.34 -57.56
C SER A 838 -54.66 18.26 -58.61
#